data_AF-A0AAU6LK96-F1
#
_entry.id   AF-A0AAU6LK96-F1
#
_cell.length_a   1.000
_cell.length_b   1.000
_cell.length_c   1.000
_cell.angle_alpha   90.00
_cell.angle_beta   90.00
_cell.angle_gamma   90.00
#
_symmetry.space_group_name_H-M   'P 1'
#
loop_
_entity.id
_entity.type
_entity.pdbx_description
1 polymer ?
#
loop_
_entity_poly.entity_id
_entity_poly.type
_entity_poly.pdbx_seq_one_letter_code
_entity_poly.pdbx_strand_id
1 'polypeptide(L)'
;MSTDTDSAARGSRQQLQQELLRRARAGTARRATAGAEPISGAGTGQDGHASQTESAPLSRAQRRMWLMERLGGAGDSYHVPFATRVRGPFDVAAFATALTRLVARHGILRTRYAERAGEPHQEVLPTPRTVPVHVVDAGPTDAPDLLRRESARPFDLAAGDAVRALVLRHGPQDHTVLLTFHHIAVDGASLETVATELAVLYTAATDGTGRHALAAPPQYADHARREHDDLPGFEAELNRWSDLLADAAPPRLPRPAAAAPSTAARPGAAHTVPLAPEVPDTLRALGAQRQATLFAVSLTAAFAALHRLTGDDDLVIGVAGTHRSGTAMRGLVGLCVNTLPVRVDVSGDPSFAELLRRVSDALLEAQRHRHIPFDLVLERLGAGARGADGTALVRVTSDVLGEPTVLRLPGTTAEYVDIPSDGAKFTLSYGLLPGDDGAPPRALLQYDANTLDDTVAEAAARDYAALLHAVADDPELALSKLPLPGPSGGSGPGDGADRDGDRHPAAQALRAHPSVADAMVVQPEQGSSVAYVVLHDSFGPSGHELLGLLRRSLAPGAVPATVTLLDALPRSASGTLDPARLPGPSLPSAPSGPRARAIEEGFTAVLGVAPSPDDDFFALGGHSLKAVQLAERLRTDLGLPLTGLDVLQARTPRALTVLLDERAAQQSAAKTVSRPAPRSRDVRPGTVLVTGATGGVGAFVVRELAARGRPVLALARPESAHLIATEGVDVIEGDLTDLAELRDAVAQADAVVHAACTFTRHDVDLAAMEAMVDAWRRGPFVFVSSVDAYGHPGTDRVAEESPPHEPVSPYGRAKLDCEAMVLRAAGTEGRGGASAVRSPIVWGAHDRLREQLRWGALGTLYQSALQGRPIDLPRPGTGGHDWYGAAWVHAAALARAVAACLERPVHGVANACSGHVSWHDLAQDLTELLGSRADIRGTGAVPRDLDHRWHYDSARLARPLRARPGEDRRTVLAEMIDAMPPDNG
;
A
#
# COMPACT_ATOMS: atom_id res chain seq x y z
N MET A 1 29.92 -54.66 -13.94
CA MET A 1 29.40 -53.93 -15.11
C MET A 1 28.09 -53.21 -14.77
N SER A 2 28.10 -52.29 -13.79
CA SER A 2 26.89 -51.51 -13.42
C SER A 2 27.20 -50.06 -13.01
N THR A 3 28.41 -49.58 -13.33
CA THR A 3 28.92 -48.24 -12.98
C THR A 3 29.00 -47.33 -14.20
N ASP A 4 29.18 -47.87 -15.42
CA ASP A 4 29.29 -47.09 -16.65
C ASP A 4 27.95 -46.57 -17.16
N THR A 5 26.85 -47.31 -16.95
CA THR A 5 25.50 -46.89 -17.39
C THR A 5 24.99 -45.65 -16.67
N ASP A 6 25.30 -45.49 -15.38
CA ASP A 6 24.85 -44.35 -14.58
C ASP A 6 25.69 -43.08 -14.84
N SER A 7 26.98 -43.26 -15.14
CA SER A 7 27.88 -42.20 -15.64
C SER A 7 27.41 -41.71 -17.02
N ALA A 8 27.11 -42.63 -17.95
CA ALA A 8 26.58 -42.30 -19.26
C ALA A 8 25.22 -41.57 -19.19
N ALA A 9 24.33 -41.98 -18.27
CA ALA A 9 23.05 -41.33 -18.06
C ALA A 9 23.18 -39.90 -17.52
N ARG A 10 24.09 -39.65 -16.55
CA ARG A 10 24.38 -38.29 -16.06
C ARG A 10 25.01 -37.42 -17.14
N GLY A 11 26.02 -37.92 -17.85
CA GLY A 11 26.65 -37.21 -18.97
C GLY A 11 25.65 -36.85 -20.08
N SER A 12 24.75 -37.78 -20.42
CA SER A 12 23.69 -37.54 -21.41
C SER A 12 22.67 -36.50 -20.95
N ARG A 13 22.24 -36.52 -19.68
CA ARG A 13 21.37 -35.46 -19.10
C ARG A 13 22.05 -34.09 -19.12
N GLN A 14 23.33 -34.02 -18.76
CA GLN A 14 24.08 -32.76 -18.71
C GLN A 14 24.34 -32.19 -20.11
N GLN A 15 24.63 -33.04 -21.10
CA GLN A 15 24.72 -32.65 -22.51
C GLN A 15 23.36 -32.21 -23.08
N LEU A 16 22.27 -32.90 -22.75
CA LEU A 16 20.92 -32.50 -23.16
C LEU A 16 20.53 -31.14 -22.55
N GLN A 17 20.86 -30.91 -21.27
CA GLN A 17 20.65 -29.62 -20.60
C GLN A 17 21.45 -28.50 -21.28
N GLN A 18 22.73 -28.72 -21.61
CA GLN A 18 23.55 -27.74 -22.32
C GLN A 18 23.06 -27.48 -23.75
N GLU A 19 22.62 -28.52 -24.48
CA GLU A 19 22.10 -28.36 -25.85
C GLU A 19 20.74 -27.65 -25.88
N LEU A 20 19.86 -27.91 -24.91
CA LEU A 20 18.58 -27.18 -24.77
C LEU A 20 18.82 -25.71 -24.41
N LEU A 21 19.74 -25.42 -23.48
CA LEU A 21 20.15 -24.04 -23.17
C LEU A 21 20.81 -23.35 -24.36
N ARG A 22 21.60 -24.07 -25.17
CA ARG A 22 22.21 -23.55 -26.40
C ARG A 22 21.15 -23.23 -27.47
N ARG A 23 20.12 -24.08 -27.61
CA ARG A 23 19.00 -23.85 -28.56
C ARG A 23 18.12 -22.67 -28.13
N ALA A 24 17.82 -22.55 -26.84
CA ALA A 24 17.10 -21.39 -26.30
C ALA A 24 17.83 -20.07 -26.61
N ARG A 25 19.16 -20.02 -26.43
CA ARG A 25 20.01 -18.87 -26.78
C ARG A 25 20.13 -18.62 -28.29
N ALA A 26 20.01 -19.66 -29.12
CA ALA A 26 20.08 -19.53 -30.58
C ALA A 26 18.76 -19.08 -31.23
N GLY A 27 17.62 -19.27 -30.54
CA GLY A 27 16.30 -18.85 -31.01
C GLY A 27 16.11 -17.34 -30.98
N THR A 28 16.54 -16.67 -29.91
CA THR A 28 16.47 -15.20 -29.76
C THR A 28 17.34 -14.46 -30.77
N ALA A 29 18.55 -14.96 -31.03
CA ALA A 29 19.47 -14.33 -32.00
C ALA A 29 18.98 -14.34 -33.46
N ARG A 30 18.08 -15.27 -33.83
CA ARG A 30 17.68 -15.49 -35.24
C ARG A 30 16.44 -14.71 -35.69
N ARG A 31 15.78 -13.98 -34.79
CA ARG A 31 14.63 -13.09 -35.13
C ARG A 31 14.99 -11.61 -35.25
N ALA A 32 16.18 -11.19 -34.78
CA ALA A 32 16.63 -9.80 -34.90
C ALA A 32 17.00 -9.36 -36.34
N THR A 33 16.95 -10.26 -37.33
CA THR A 33 17.41 -10.02 -38.71
C THR A 33 16.39 -10.36 -39.80
N ALA A 34 15.16 -10.75 -39.44
CA ALA A 34 14.08 -10.98 -40.39
C ALA A 34 13.13 -9.77 -40.41
N GLY A 35 13.33 -8.86 -41.37
CA GLY A 35 12.51 -7.67 -41.54
C GLY A 35 11.05 -7.98 -41.89
N ALA A 36 10.14 -7.08 -41.52
CA ALA A 36 8.72 -7.21 -41.81
C ALA A 36 8.42 -6.95 -43.29
N GLU A 37 7.66 -7.85 -43.93
CA GLU A 37 6.83 -7.52 -45.10
C GLU A 37 5.36 -7.54 -44.70
N PRO A 38 4.56 -6.52 -45.08
CA PRO A 38 3.15 -6.45 -44.75
C PRO A 38 2.30 -7.23 -45.77
N ILE A 39 1.61 -8.29 -45.31
CA ILE A 39 0.56 -8.93 -46.10
C ILE A 39 -0.75 -8.15 -45.91
N SER A 40 -1.15 -7.40 -46.93
CA SER A 40 -2.46 -6.76 -47.01
C SER A 40 -3.53 -7.77 -47.47
N GLY A 41 -4.75 -7.64 -46.96
CA GLY A 41 -5.85 -8.54 -47.30
C GLY A 41 -7.12 -8.25 -46.53
N ALA A 42 -7.88 -7.23 -46.94
CA ALA A 42 -9.22 -7.00 -46.42
C ALA A 42 -10.21 -8.05 -46.98
N GLY A 43 -11.06 -8.61 -46.12
CA GLY A 43 -12.11 -9.55 -46.50
C GLY A 43 -13.25 -9.53 -45.50
N THR A 44 -14.47 -9.25 -45.97
CA THR A 44 -15.67 -9.08 -45.15
C THR A 44 -16.50 -10.36 -45.03
N GLY A 45 -16.97 -10.69 -43.81
CA GLY A 45 -18.27 -11.33 -43.61
C GLY A 45 -18.33 -12.76 -43.07
N GLN A 46 -19.18 -12.91 -42.04
CA GLN A 46 -19.95 -14.10 -41.59
C GLN A 46 -19.26 -15.29 -40.89
N ASP A 47 -19.71 -15.47 -39.63
CA ASP A 47 -20.15 -16.70 -38.95
C ASP A 47 -19.35 -18.01 -39.10
N GLY A 48 -18.72 -18.41 -37.99
CA GLY A 48 -18.22 -19.77 -37.78
C GLY A 48 -17.97 -20.09 -36.30
N HIS A 49 -18.90 -20.78 -35.65
CA HIS A 49 -18.66 -21.36 -34.32
C HIS A 49 -17.64 -22.51 -34.42
N ALA A 50 -16.40 -22.26 -34.00
CA ALA A 50 -15.40 -23.31 -33.76
C ALA A 50 -14.59 -22.96 -32.50
N SER A 51 -14.85 -23.66 -31.39
CA SER A 51 -14.12 -23.50 -30.14
C SER A 51 -12.70 -24.08 -30.28
N GLN A 52 -11.74 -23.26 -30.71
CA GLN A 52 -10.33 -23.60 -30.56
C GLN A 52 -9.94 -23.35 -29.11
N THR A 53 -9.31 -24.33 -28.46
CA THR A 53 -8.71 -24.14 -27.14
C THR A 53 -7.62 -23.07 -27.24
N GLU A 54 -7.76 -21.95 -26.53
CA GLU A 54 -6.75 -20.90 -26.57
C GLU A 54 -5.46 -21.39 -25.89
N SER A 55 -4.45 -21.68 -26.72
CA SER A 55 -3.09 -21.97 -26.29
C SER A 55 -2.39 -20.67 -25.88
N ALA A 56 -1.87 -20.62 -24.66
CA ALA A 56 -1.09 -19.49 -24.15
C ALA A 56 0.36 -19.92 -23.80
N PRO A 57 1.34 -19.01 -23.78
CA PRO A 57 2.65 -19.30 -23.21
C PRO A 57 2.54 -19.59 -21.70
N LEU A 58 3.50 -20.31 -21.12
CA LEU A 58 3.67 -20.34 -19.66
C LEU A 58 4.27 -19.00 -19.20
N SER A 59 3.88 -18.54 -18.02
CA SER A 59 4.66 -17.52 -17.30
C SER A 59 6.04 -18.07 -16.93
N ARG A 60 6.98 -17.19 -16.59
CA ARG A 60 8.36 -17.58 -16.25
C ARG A 60 8.41 -18.51 -15.03
N ALA A 61 7.62 -18.19 -14.01
CA ALA A 61 7.46 -19.02 -12.81
C ALA A 61 6.91 -20.43 -13.15
N GLN A 62 5.88 -20.50 -14.02
CA GLN A 62 5.34 -21.79 -14.48
C GLN A 62 6.37 -22.57 -15.31
N ARG A 63 7.10 -21.91 -16.21
CA ARG A 63 8.11 -22.53 -17.09
C ARG A 63 9.22 -23.20 -16.28
N ARG A 64 9.69 -22.54 -15.21
CA ARG A 64 10.66 -23.12 -14.28
C ARG A 64 10.09 -24.34 -13.55
N MET A 65 8.89 -24.23 -12.99
CA MET A 65 8.27 -25.32 -12.22
C MET A 65 8.03 -26.56 -13.10
N TRP A 66 7.47 -26.38 -14.30
CA TRP A 66 7.29 -27.44 -15.28
C TRP A 66 8.60 -28.11 -15.73
N LEU A 67 9.70 -27.34 -15.83
CA LEU A 67 11.01 -27.89 -16.11
C LEU A 67 11.55 -28.74 -14.96
N MET A 68 11.37 -28.31 -13.69
CA MET A 68 11.79 -29.09 -12.52
C MET A 68 11.01 -30.41 -12.40
N GLU A 69 9.71 -30.37 -12.70
CA GLU A 69 8.84 -31.55 -12.76
C GLU A 69 9.35 -32.56 -13.79
N ARG A 70 9.59 -32.12 -15.03
CA ARG A 70 10.09 -33.00 -16.12
C ARG A 70 11.50 -33.54 -15.88
N LEU A 71 12.31 -32.90 -15.04
CA LEU A 71 13.62 -33.41 -14.65
C LEU A 71 13.56 -34.46 -13.53
N GLY A 72 12.38 -34.71 -12.97
CA GLY A 72 12.15 -35.72 -11.93
C GLY A 72 12.72 -35.33 -10.56
N GLY A 73 12.91 -34.04 -10.31
CA GLY A 73 13.52 -33.51 -9.08
C GLY A 73 12.54 -32.81 -8.12
N ALA A 74 11.26 -32.71 -8.48
CA ALA A 74 10.25 -31.97 -7.72
C ALA A 74 9.60 -32.79 -6.60
N GLY A 75 9.21 -34.04 -6.88
CA GLY A 75 8.43 -34.85 -5.94
C GLY A 75 7.12 -34.17 -5.57
N ASP A 76 6.78 -34.18 -4.29
CA ASP A 76 5.62 -33.47 -3.72
C ASP A 76 5.94 -32.02 -3.28
N SER A 77 7.17 -31.53 -3.50
CA SER A 77 7.61 -30.18 -3.07
C SER A 77 6.79 -29.03 -3.67
N TYR A 78 6.10 -29.27 -4.79
CA TYR A 78 5.18 -28.33 -5.44
C TYR A 78 3.70 -28.68 -5.24
N HIS A 79 3.36 -29.57 -4.31
CA HIS A 79 1.99 -29.73 -3.86
C HIS A 79 1.65 -28.65 -2.84
N VAL A 80 0.39 -28.21 -2.85
CA VAL A 80 -0.17 -27.25 -1.91
C VAL A 80 -1.38 -27.92 -1.26
N PRO A 81 -1.17 -28.73 -0.21
CA PRO A 81 -2.26 -29.32 0.56
C PRO A 81 -2.90 -28.26 1.46
N PHE A 82 -4.22 -28.24 1.47
CA PHE A 82 -5.06 -27.34 2.25
C PHE A 82 -6.13 -28.20 2.93
N ALA A 83 -6.00 -28.39 4.25
CA ALA A 83 -6.92 -29.20 5.03
C ALA A 83 -7.67 -28.38 6.08
N THR A 84 -8.97 -28.67 6.20
CA THR A 84 -9.86 -28.06 7.18
C THR A 84 -10.74 -29.12 7.80
N ARG A 85 -10.77 -29.20 9.13
CA ARG A 85 -11.76 -29.98 9.85
C ARG A 85 -13.05 -29.18 9.95
N VAL A 86 -14.11 -29.75 9.38
CA VAL A 86 -15.43 -29.17 9.23
C VAL A 86 -16.39 -29.94 10.13
N ARG A 87 -16.90 -29.30 11.18
CA ARG A 87 -17.92 -29.87 12.08
C ARG A 87 -19.28 -29.20 11.89
N GLY A 88 -20.34 -29.99 11.81
CA GLY A 88 -21.71 -29.53 11.52
C GLY A 88 -22.33 -30.19 10.27
N PRO A 89 -23.46 -29.66 9.76
CA PRO A 89 -24.13 -30.15 8.56
C PRO A 89 -23.31 -29.88 7.28
N PHE A 90 -22.49 -30.86 6.89
CA PHE A 90 -21.69 -30.83 5.66
C PHE A 90 -22.30 -31.72 4.57
N ASP A 91 -22.69 -31.13 3.44
CA ASP A 91 -23.21 -31.84 2.26
C ASP A 91 -22.09 -32.05 1.23
N VAL A 92 -21.62 -33.31 1.13
CA VAL A 92 -20.55 -33.69 0.21
C VAL A 92 -20.96 -33.55 -1.27
N ALA A 93 -22.23 -33.70 -1.62
CA ALA A 93 -22.72 -33.54 -2.99
C ALA A 93 -22.82 -32.07 -3.40
N ALA A 94 -23.26 -31.20 -2.48
CA ALA A 94 -23.19 -29.76 -2.67
C ALA A 94 -21.73 -29.29 -2.78
N PHE A 95 -20.82 -29.83 -1.97
CA PHE A 95 -19.37 -29.56 -2.06
C PHE A 95 -18.75 -30.00 -3.39
N ALA A 96 -19.03 -31.21 -3.88
CA ALA A 96 -18.58 -31.67 -5.19
C ALA A 96 -19.11 -30.78 -6.33
N THR A 97 -20.36 -30.32 -6.22
CA THR A 97 -20.98 -29.37 -7.16
C THR A 97 -20.27 -28.02 -7.12
N ALA A 98 -19.99 -27.49 -5.93
CA ALA A 98 -19.30 -26.22 -5.74
C ALA A 98 -17.86 -26.24 -6.27
N LEU A 99 -17.12 -27.31 -5.99
CA LEU A 99 -15.76 -27.52 -6.50
C LEU A 99 -15.75 -27.63 -8.03
N THR A 100 -16.72 -28.34 -8.62
CA THR A 100 -16.87 -28.41 -10.08
C THR A 100 -17.14 -27.04 -10.69
N ARG A 101 -17.98 -26.20 -10.06
CA ARG A 101 -18.22 -24.81 -10.48
C ARG A 101 -16.97 -23.93 -10.33
N LEU A 102 -16.16 -24.13 -9.28
CA LEU A 102 -14.91 -23.40 -9.07
C LEU A 102 -13.89 -23.70 -10.19
N VAL A 103 -13.74 -24.98 -10.57
CA VAL A 103 -12.86 -25.40 -11.67
C VAL A 103 -13.40 -24.96 -13.05
N ALA A 104 -14.73 -24.89 -13.23
CA ALA A 104 -15.32 -24.28 -14.41
C ALA A 104 -14.93 -22.79 -14.54
N ARG A 105 -14.99 -22.07 -13.41
CA ARG A 105 -14.81 -20.62 -13.29
C ARG A 105 -13.36 -20.15 -13.42
N HIS A 106 -12.40 -20.92 -12.89
CA HIS A 106 -10.97 -20.63 -12.97
C HIS A 106 -10.29 -21.58 -13.95
N GLY A 107 -10.06 -21.11 -15.19
CA GLY A 107 -9.48 -21.94 -16.26
C GLY A 107 -8.15 -22.61 -15.88
N ILE A 108 -7.34 -21.95 -15.05
CA ILE A 108 -6.06 -22.45 -14.55
C ILE A 108 -6.14 -23.78 -13.78
N LEU A 109 -7.29 -24.07 -13.14
CA LEU A 109 -7.51 -25.32 -12.39
C LEU A 109 -7.86 -26.51 -13.30
N ARG A 110 -8.02 -26.27 -14.60
CA ARG A 110 -8.24 -27.27 -15.67
C ARG A 110 -7.28 -27.07 -16.85
N THR A 111 -6.10 -26.51 -16.58
CA THR A 111 -5.06 -26.26 -17.57
C THR A 111 -4.11 -27.46 -17.66
N ARG A 112 -3.88 -27.96 -18.88
CA ARG A 112 -2.77 -28.88 -19.17
C ARG A 112 -1.53 -28.12 -19.65
N TYR A 113 -0.36 -28.71 -19.42
CA TYR A 113 0.94 -28.14 -19.78
C TYR A 113 1.68 -29.09 -20.73
N ALA A 114 1.90 -28.64 -21.96
CA ALA A 114 2.45 -29.47 -23.04
C ALA A 114 3.57 -28.76 -23.80
N GLU A 115 4.34 -29.52 -24.59
CA GLU A 115 5.41 -29.00 -25.45
C GLU A 115 4.91 -28.95 -26.91
N ARG A 116 5.10 -27.82 -27.59
CA ARG A 116 4.77 -27.66 -29.01
C ARG A 116 5.93 -26.99 -29.73
N ALA A 117 6.49 -27.67 -30.73
CA ALA A 117 7.66 -27.22 -31.50
C ALA A 117 8.89 -26.84 -30.64
N GLY A 118 9.07 -27.48 -29.47
CA GLY A 118 10.17 -27.23 -28.54
C GLY A 118 9.90 -26.20 -27.44
N GLU A 119 8.76 -25.49 -27.49
CA GLU A 119 8.37 -24.52 -26.46
C GLU A 119 7.21 -25.04 -25.59
N PRO A 120 7.22 -24.78 -24.27
CA PRO A 120 6.11 -25.12 -23.39
C PRO A 120 4.95 -24.15 -23.59
N HIS A 121 3.74 -24.68 -23.62
CA HIS A 121 2.48 -23.93 -23.67
C HIS A 121 1.45 -24.51 -22.70
N GLN A 122 0.50 -23.67 -22.31
CA GLN A 122 -0.61 -24.03 -21.45
C GLN A 122 -1.91 -24.00 -22.25
N GLU A 123 -2.77 -24.99 -22.02
CA GLU A 123 -4.04 -25.15 -22.72
C GLU A 123 -5.17 -25.38 -21.71
N VAL A 124 -6.14 -24.47 -21.68
CA VAL A 124 -7.30 -24.53 -20.76
C VAL A 124 -8.32 -25.55 -21.28
N LEU A 125 -8.34 -26.74 -20.69
CA LEU A 125 -9.25 -27.82 -21.11
C LEU A 125 -10.73 -27.44 -20.90
N PRO A 126 -11.68 -28.01 -21.66
CA PRO A 126 -13.11 -27.82 -21.42
C PRO A 126 -13.52 -28.15 -19.97
N THR A 127 -14.53 -27.45 -19.46
CA THR A 127 -15.05 -27.67 -18.10
C THR A 127 -15.40 -29.15 -17.86
N PRO A 128 -14.86 -29.80 -16.82
CA PRO A 128 -15.20 -31.18 -16.49
C PRO A 128 -16.66 -31.27 -16.04
N ARG A 129 -17.33 -32.40 -16.35
CA ARG A 129 -18.72 -32.63 -15.89
C ARG A 129 -18.84 -32.68 -14.36
N THR A 130 -17.82 -33.23 -13.71
CA THR A 130 -17.71 -33.39 -12.26
C THR A 130 -16.23 -33.46 -11.88
N VAL A 131 -15.81 -32.73 -10.85
CA VAL A 131 -14.53 -32.97 -10.18
C VAL A 131 -14.74 -34.08 -9.14
N PRO A 132 -13.93 -35.16 -9.14
CA PRO A 132 -14.09 -36.24 -8.18
C PRO A 132 -13.75 -35.77 -6.76
N VAL A 133 -14.64 -36.05 -5.82
CA VAL A 133 -14.41 -35.93 -4.38
C VAL A 133 -14.35 -37.33 -3.80
N HIS A 134 -13.17 -37.77 -3.37
CA HIS A 134 -13.02 -39.06 -2.73
C HIS A 134 -13.51 -38.98 -1.28
N VAL A 135 -14.32 -39.93 -0.83
CA VAL A 135 -14.85 -39.97 0.54
C VAL A 135 -14.39 -41.26 1.20
N VAL A 136 -13.78 -41.15 2.38
CA VAL A 136 -13.25 -42.29 3.14
C VAL A 136 -13.69 -42.13 4.60
N ASP A 137 -14.33 -43.15 5.16
CA ASP A 137 -14.57 -43.22 6.61
C ASP A 137 -13.24 -43.50 7.32
N ALA A 138 -12.85 -42.64 8.26
CA ALA A 138 -11.50 -42.65 8.85
C ALA A 138 -11.54 -42.45 10.37
N GLY A 139 -10.96 -43.42 11.09
CA GLY A 139 -10.74 -43.32 12.53
C GLY A 139 -9.67 -42.28 12.89
N PRO A 140 -9.59 -41.85 14.17
CA PRO A 140 -8.61 -40.85 14.61
C PRO A 140 -7.14 -41.24 14.38
N THR A 141 -6.84 -42.54 14.39
CA THR A 141 -5.50 -43.11 14.16
C THR A 141 -5.06 -43.06 12.71
N ASP A 142 -6.00 -43.20 11.77
CA ASP A 142 -5.71 -43.49 10.37
C ASP A 142 -5.72 -42.19 9.54
N ALA A 143 -6.43 -41.17 10.01
CA ALA A 143 -6.58 -39.89 9.33
C ALA A 143 -5.25 -39.18 9.00
N PRO A 144 -4.25 -39.07 9.90
CA PRO A 144 -2.98 -38.40 9.57
C PRO A 144 -2.22 -39.10 8.45
N ASP A 145 -2.26 -40.44 8.43
CA ASP A 145 -1.62 -41.26 7.41
C ASP A 145 -2.32 -41.17 6.05
N LEU A 146 -3.65 -41.07 6.04
CA LEU A 146 -4.44 -40.85 4.82
C LEU A 146 -4.21 -39.45 4.24
N LEU A 147 -4.18 -38.41 5.08
CA LEU A 147 -3.90 -37.04 4.66
C LEU A 147 -2.49 -36.93 4.02
N ARG A 148 -1.45 -37.47 4.69
CA ARG A 148 -0.07 -37.46 4.18
C ARG A 148 0.07 -38.21 2.85
N ARG A 149 -0.60 -39.36 2.69
CA ARG A 149 -0.57 -40.13 1.44
C ARG A 149 -1.25 -39.40 0.28
N GLU A 150 -2.37 -38.71 0.52
CA GLU A 150 -3.08 -37.97 -0.52
C GLU A 150 -2.45 -36.60 -0.81
N SER A 151 -1.76 -35.97 0.14
CA SER A 151 -0.94 -34.78 -0.13
C SER A 151 0.29 -35.13 -0.98
N ALA A 152 0.98 -36.25 -0.70
CA ALA A 152 2.18 -36.67 -1.43
C ALA A 152 1.90 -37.31 -2.82
N ARG A 153 0.66 -37.71 -3.12
CA ARG A 153 0.31 -38.33 -4.42
C ARG A 153 0.66 -37.39 -5.59
N PRO A 154 1.35 -37.84 -6.67
CA PRO A 154 1.71 -36.98 -7.80
C PRO A 154 0.53 -36.45 -8.62
N PHE A 155 0.74 -35.37 -9.39
CA PHE A 155 -0.19 -34.83 -10.39
C PHE A 155 0.27 -35.15 -11.82
N ASP A 156 -0.66 -35.36 -12.74
CA ASP A 156 -0.37 -35.39 -14.18
C ASP A 156 -0.72 -34.04 -14.83
N LEU A 157 0.27 -33.16 -14.88
CA LEU A 157 0.16 -31.84 -15.52
C LEU A 157 -0.07 -31.90 -17.04
N ALA A 158 0.24 -33.03 -17.70
CA ALA A 158 -0.02 -33.21 -19.12
C ALA A 158 -1.47 -33.66 -19.40
N ALA A 159 -2.09 -34.38 -18.45
CA ALA A 159 -3.52 -34.68 -18.44
C ALA A 159 -4.38 -33.46 -18.05
N GLY A 160 -3.81 -32.49 -17.32
CA GLY A 160 -4.50 -31.30 -16.81
C GLY A 160 -4.96 -31.41 -15.36
N ASP A 161 -4.42 -32.36 -14.60
CA ASP A 161 -4.70 -32.51 -13.18
C ASP A 161 -3.98 -31.40 -12.39
N ALA A 162 -4.76 -30.44 -11.86
CA ALA A 162 -4.23 -29.34 -11.03
C ALA A 162 -4.86 -29.24 -9.62
N VAL A 163 -5.94 -29.98 -9.36
CA VAL A 163 -6.68 -30.00 -8.09
C VAL A 163 -7.24 -31.39 -7.78
N ARG A 164 -7.24 -31.79 -6.51
CA ARG A 164 -7.84 -33.04 -6.00
C ARG A 164 -8.54 -32.79 -4.68
N ALA A 165 -9.56 -33.60 -4.38
CA ALA A 165 -10.35 -33.48 -3.16
C ALA A 165 -10.53 -34.83 -2.45
N LEU A 166 -10.23 -34.84 -1.15
CA LEU A 166 -10.48 -35.93 -0.22
C LEU A 166 -11.31 -35.42 0.95
N VAL A 167 -12.36 -36.17 1.31
CA VAL A 167 -13.17 -35.97 2.52
C VAL A 167 -12.98 -37.19 3.40
N LEU A 168 -12.31 -37.01 4.53
CA LEU A 168 -12.30 -37.98 5.60
C LEU A 168 -13.55 -37.79 6.47
N ARG A 169 -14.34 -38.83 6.68
CA ARG A 169 -15.49 -38.81 7.59
C ARG A 169 -15.10 -39.44 8.92
N HIS A 170 -15.15 -38.65 9.99
CA HIS A 170 -14.93 -39.12 11.37
C HIS A 170 -16.26 -39.43 12.07
N GLY A 171 -17.36 -38.81 11.62
CA GLY A 171 -18.72 -39.09 12.06
C GLY A 171 -19.75 -38.36 11.20
N PRO A 172 -21.06 -38.45 11.53
CA PRO A 172 -22.13 -37.87 10.71
C PRO A 172 -22.05 -36.34 10.50
N GLN A 173 -21.37 -35.62 11.40
CA GLN A 173 -21.18 -34.17 11.38
C GLN A 173 -19.73 -33.77 11.71
N ASP A 174 -18.77 -34.65 11.45
CA ASP A 174 -17.34 -34.39 11.71
C ASP A 174 -16.52 -34.95 10.54
N HIS A 175 -15.93 -34.05 9.76
CA HIS A 175 -15.23 -34.36 8.53
C HIS A 175 -13.91 -33.58 8.46
N THR A 176 -12.88 -34.15 7.82
CA THR A 176 -11.72 -33.37 7.37
C THR A 176 -11.74 -33.29 5.85
N VAL A 177 -11.81 -32.07 5.32
CA VAL A 177 -11.77 -31.78 3.89
C VAL A 177 -10.35 -31.37 3.53
N LEU A 178 -9.70 -32.17 2.68
CA LEU A 178 -8.41 -31.89 2.07
C LEU A 178 -8.61 -31.54 0.59
N LEU A 179 -8.22 -30.32 0.21
CA LEU A 179 -7.96 -29.96 -1.18
C LEU A 179 -6.45 -29.92 -1.39
N THR A 180 -5.95 -30.68 -2.36
CA THR A 180 -4.54 -30.61 -2.77
C THR A 180 -4.49 -29.99 -4.15
N PHE A 181 -3.67 -28.96 -4.31
CA PHE A 181 -3.41 -28.32 -5.60
C PHE A 181 -1.96 -28.52 -6.03
N HIS A 182 -1.68 -28.39 -7.33
CA HIS A 182 -0.31 -28.21 -7.80
C HIS A 182 0.02 -26.70 -7.83
N HIS A 183 1.19 -26.32 -7.30
CA HIS A 183 1.61 -24.92 -7.13
C HIS A 183 1.75 -24.17 -8.47
N ILE A 184 1.82 -24.87 -9.61
CA ILE A 184 1.79 -24.27 -10.96
C ILE A 184 0.48 -23.54 -11.27
N ALA A 185 -0.59 -23.88 -10.55
CA ALA A 185 -1.95 -23.37 -10.74
C ALA A 185 -2.46 -22.50 -9.57
N VAL A 186 -1.77 -22.48 -8.42
CA VAL A 186 -2.16 -21.70 -7.23
C VAL A 186 -0.94 -21.20 -6.45
N ASP A 187 -1.14 -20.14 -5.68
CA ASP A 187 -0.22 -19.65 -4.64
C ASP A 187 -1.01 -19.28 -3.37
N GLY A 188 -0.34 -18.76 -2.32
CA GLY A 188 -1.00 -18.46 -1.03
C GLY A 188 -2.26 -17.59 -1.15
N ALA A 189 -2.19 -16.46 -1.86
CA ALA A 189 -3.35 -15.59 -2.08
C ALA A 189 -4.45 -16.23 -2.98
N SER A 190 -4.08 -17.21 -3.81
CA SER A 190 -5.07 -18.03 -4.52
C SER A 190 -5.89 -18.89 -3.56
N LEU A 191 -5.31 -19.40 -2.45
CA LEU A 191 -6.03 -20.23 -1.48
C LEU A 191 -7.16 -19.47 -0.78
N GLU A 192 -6.93 -18.22 -0.38
CA GLU A 192 -7.97 -17.35 0.18
C GLU A 192 -9.11 -17.11 -0.81
N THR A 193 -8.78 -16.83 -2.07
CA THR A 193 -9.75 -16.64 -3.16
C THR A 193 -10.56 -17.92 -3.38
N VAL A 194 -9.87 -19.07 -3.47
CA VAL A 194 -10.45 -20.41 -3.62
C VAL A 194 -11.40 -20.73 -2.46
N ALA A 195 -10.97 -20.55 -1.21
CA ALA A 195 -11.79 -20.85 -0.03
C ALA A 195 -13.05 -19.96 0.03
N THR A 196 -12.89 -18.66 -0.22
CA THR A 196 -13.99 -17.68 -0.21
C THR A 196 -15.01 -17.96 -1.29
N GLU A 197 -14.57 -18.17 -2.54
CA GLU A 197 -15.49 -18.46 -3.64
C GLU A 197 -16.13 -19.84 -3.52
N LEU A 198 -15.39 -20.85 -3.03
CA LEU A 198 -15.93 -22.19 -2.82
C LEU A 198 -17.03 -22.20 -1.75
N ALA A 199 -16.92 -21.39 -0.70
CA ALA A 199 -17.98 -21.20 0.28
C ALA A 199 -19.25 -20.59 -0.35
N VAL A 200 -19.13 -19.54 -1.17
CA VAL A 200 -20.26 -18.94 -1.89
C VAL A 200 -20.91 -19.91 -2.88
N LEU A 201 -20.09 -20.69 -3.60
CA LEU A 201 -20.55 -21.71 -4.55
C LEU A 201 -21.24 -22.89 -3.85
N TYR A 202 -20.82 -23.22 -2.63
CA TYR A 202 -21.43 -24.23 -1.75
C TYR A 202 -22.80 -23.78 -1.25
N THR A 203 -22.95 -22.52 -0.80
CA THR A 203 -24.27 -21.94 -0.45
C THR A 203 -25.23 -22.03 -1.65
N ALA A 204 -24.78 -21.60 -2.83
CA ALA A 204 -25.58 -21.68 -4.06
C ALA A 204 -25.85 -23.12 -4.57
N ALA A 205 -25.19 -24.13 -4.01
CA ALA A 205 -25.45 -25.55 -4.27
C ALA A 205 -26.42 -26.15 -3.25
N THR A 206 -26.23 -25.85 -1.96
CA THR A 206 -27.11 -26.30 -0.85
C THR A 206 -28.51 -25.69 -0.95
N ASP A 207 -28.62 -24.41 -1.32
CA ASP A 207 -29.92 -23.73 -1.51
C ASP A 207 -30.67 -24.19 -2.78
N GLY A 208 -30.06 -25.02 -3.63
CA GLY A 208 -30.62 -25.46 -4.92
C GLY A 208 -30.79 -24.37 -5.98
N THR A 209 -30.50 -23.10 -5.67
CA THR A 209 -30.73 -21.95 -6.56
C THR A 209 -29.77 -21.91 -7.75
N GLY A 210 -28.56 -22.45 -7.61
CA GLY A 210 -27.51 -22.43 -8.62
C GLY A 210 -26.96 -21.06 -8.98
N ARG A 211 -27.44 -19.99 -8.34
CA ARG A 211 -27.08 -18.59 -8.63
C ARG A 211 -26.16 -18.04 -7.54
N HIS A 212 -25.13 -17.32 -7.94
CA HIS A 212 -24.17 -16.67 -7.04
C HIS A 212 -23.86 -15.24 -7.51
N ALA A 213 -23.46 -14.37 -6.59
CA ALA A 213 -23.12 -12.97 -6.89
C ALA A 213 -21.68 -12.76 -7.42
N LEU A 214 -20.88 -13.82 -7.56
CA LEU A 214 -19.48 -13.72 -8.00
C LEU A 214 -19.37 -13.19 -9.45
N ALA A 215 -18.76 -12.01 -9.62
CA ALA A 215 -18.40 -11.44 -10.92
C ALA A 215 -17.42 -12.34 -11.71
N ALA A 216 -17.28 -12.18 -13.03
CA ALA A 216 -16.34 -12.98 -13.82
C ALA A 216 -14.88 -12.75 -13.34
N PRO A 217 -14.07 -13.80 -13.09
CA PRO A 217 -12.71 -13.63 -12.62
C PRO A 217 -11.74 -13.44 -13.79
N PRO A 218 -10.65 -12.68 -13.61
CA PRO A 218 -9.57 -12.61 -14.60
C PRO A 218 -8.94 -14.00 -14.81
N GLN A 219 -8.54 -14.31 -16.04
CA GLN A 219 -7.95 -15.62 -16.36
C GLN A 219 -6.42 -15.55 -16.39
N TYR A 220 -5.76 -16.59 -15.86
CA TYR A 220 -4.30 -16.64 -15.76
C TYR A 220 -3.60 -16.68 -17.13
N ALA A 221 -4.24 -17.31 -18.14
CA ALA A 221 -3.72 -17.33 -19.51
C ALA A 221 -3.53 -15.90 -20.07
N ASP A 222 -4.36 -14.93 -19.69
CA ASP A 222 -4.23 -13.53 -20.11
C ASP A 222 -3.07 -12.82 -19.42
N HIS A 223 -2.82 -13.16 -18.15
CA HIS A 223 -1.66 -12.67 -17.42
C HIS A 223 -0.35 -13.22 -17.99
N ALA A 224 -0.30 -14.51 -18.32
CA ALA A 224 0.87 -15.14 -18.95
C ALA A 224 1.13 -14.62 -20.37
N ARG A 225 0.07 -14.27 -21.13
CA ARG A 225 0.21 -13.54 -22.41
C ARG A 225 0.85 -12.17 -22.21
N ARG A 226 0.31 -11.33 -21.33
CA ARG A 226 0.88 -9.99 -21.05
C ARG A 226 2.34 -10.06 -20.57
N GLU A 227 2.67 -10.94 -19.63
CA GLU A 227 4.06 -11.13 -19.18
C GLU A 227 5.03 -11.51 -20.32
N HIS A 228 4.54 -12.25 -21.33
CA HIS A 228 5.32 -12.61 -22.51
C HIS A 228 5.50 -11.43 -23.46
N ASP A 229 4.44 -10.65 -23.69
CA ASP A 229 4.40 -9.53 -24.64
C ASP A 229 5.15 -8.29 -24.10
N ASP A 230 5.08 -8.04 -22.79
CA ASP A 230 5.74 -6.91 -22.10
C ASP A 230 7.28 -7.07 -21.99
N LEU A 231 7.83 -8.25 -22.33
CA LEU A 231 9.24 -8.60 -22.16
C LEU A 231 10.25 -7.56 -22.73
N PRO A 232 10.05 -6.92 -23.90
CA PRO A 232 10.96 -5.90 -24.41
C PRO A 232 11.03 -4.63 -23.54
N GLY A 233 9.99 -4.37 -22.74
CA GLY A 233 9.93 -3.23 -21.83
C GLY A 233 10.76 -3.39 -20.56
N PHE A 234 11.11 -4.62 -20.18
CA PHE A 234 11.77 -4.95 -18.91
C PHE A 234 13.30 -4.76 -18.89
N GLU A 235 13.92 -4.32 -19.99
CA GLU A 235 15.39 -4.24 -20.07
C GLU A 235 16.01 -3.25 -19.07
N ALA A 236 15.36 -2.12 -18.79
CA ALA A 236 15.89 -1.13 -17.85
C ALA A 236 15.90 -1.67 -16.41
N GLU A 237 14.82 -2.31 -15.99
CA GLU A 237 14.64 -2.88 -14.66
C GLU A 237 15.43 -4.19 -14.49
N LEU A 238 15.63 -4.98 -15.55
CA LEU A 238 16.54 -6.14 -15.52
C LEU A 238 18.00 -5.71 -15.35
N ASN A 239 18.41 -4.59 -15.95
CA ASN A 239 19.73 -4.03 -15.70
C ASN A 239 19.85 -3.52 -14.25
N ARG A 240 18.82 -2.84 -13.70
CA ARG A 240 18.78 -2.45 -12.28
C ARG A 240 18.90 -3.65 -11.33
N TRP A 241 18.18 -4.75 -11.59
CA TRP A 241 18.33 -5.98 -10.81
C TRP A 241 19.72 -6.61 -10.94
N SER A 242 20.36 -6.49 -12.10
CA SER A 242 21.73 -6.97 -12.31
C SER A 242 22.73 -6.15 -11.50
N ASP A 243 22.57 -4.82 -11.46
CA ASP A 243 23.41 -3.91 -10.68
C ASP A 243 23.26 -4.16 -9.16
N LEU A 244 22.02 -4.30 -8.68
CA LEU A 244 21.72 -4.56 -7.26
C LEU A 244 22.34 -5.88 -6.75
N LEU A 245 22.42 -6.88 -7.62
CA LEU A 245 22.91 -8.23 -7.31
C LEU A 245 24.34 -8.48 -7.83
N ALA A 246 25.03 -7.45 -8.33
CA ALA A 246 26.40 -7.55 -8.82
C ALA A 246 27.34 -8.01 -7.69
N ASP A 247 28.14 -9.03 -7.95
CA ASP A 247 29.06 -9.67 -6.99
C ASP A 247 28.39 -10.27 -5.72
N ALA A 248 27.06 -10.35 -5.66
CA ALA A 248 26.36 -10.94 -4.53
C ALA A 248 26.64 -12.46 -4.43
N ALA A 249 26.98 -12.93 -3.23
CA ALA A 249 27.26 -14.34 -2.95
C ALA A 249 26.13 -15.02 -2.16
N PRO A 250 25.85 -16.32 -2.38
CA PRO A 250 24.95 -17.05 -1.50
C PRO A 250 25.56 -17.19 -0.09
N PRO A 251 24.77 -16.99 0.99
CA PRO A 251 25.29 -17.05 2.37
C PRO A 251 25.87 -18.42 2.73
N ARG A 252 26.98 -18.41 3.47
CA ARG A 252 27.78 -19.62 3.79
C ARG A 252 27.26 -20.34 5.03
N LEU A 253 26.13 -21.03 4.86
CA LEU A 253 25.53 -21.83 5.94
C LEU A 253 26.43 -23.03 6.34
N PRO A 254 26.57 -23.33 7.66
CA PRO A 254 27.30 -24.49 8.15
C PRO A 254 26.75 -25.81 7.57
N ARG A 255 27.66 -26.70 7.12
CA ARG A 255 27.28 -28.02 6.59
C ARG A 255 27.29 -29.09 7.69
N PRO A 256 26.41 -30.11 7.62
CA PRO A 256 26.49 -31.28 8.49
C PRO A 256 27.87 -31.96 8.43
N ALA A 257 28.35 -32.46 9.57
CA ALA A 257 29.65 -33.11 9.67
C ALA A 257 29.76 -34.43 8.87
N ALA A 258 28.62 -35.03 8.50
CA ALA A 258 28.52 -36.18 7.62
C ALA A 258 27.55 -35.87 6.47
N ALA A 259 27.99 -36.08 5.22
CA ALA A 259 27.12 -35.96 4.06
C ALA A 259 26.04 -37.06 4.09
N ALA A 260 24.78 -36.68 3.91
CA ALA A 260 23.70 -37.66 3.75
C ALA A 260 23.94 -38.52 2.48
N PRO A 261 23.59 -39.82 2.50
CA PRO A 261 23.64 -40.64 1.29
C PRO A 261 22.70 -40.04 0.24
N SER A 262 23.18 -39.85 -1.00
CA SER A 262 22.56 -38.98 -2.02
C SER A 262 21.22 -39.46 -2.61
N THR A 263 20.53 -40.38 -1.94
CA THR A 263 19.27 -41.02 -2.34
C THR A 263 18.21 -40.97 -1.25
N ALA A 264 18.54 -40.52 -0.03
CA ALA A 264 17.60 -40.38 1.06
C ALA A 264 17.16 -38.92 1.20
N ALA A 265 16.01 -38.56 0.63
CA ALA A 265 15.36 -37.30 0.97
C ALA A 265 14.94 -37.35 2.44
N ARG A 266 15.57 -36.53 3.29
CA ARG A 266 15.09 -36.26 4.65
C ARG A 266 14.05 -35.13 4.60
N PRO A 267 12.95 -35.23 5.36
CA PRO A 267 11.93 -34.19 5.37
C PRO A 267 12.48 -32.86 5.88
N GLY A 268 11.81 -31.77 5.50
CA GLY A 268 12.06 -30.47 6.09
C GLY A 268 11.79 -30.51 7.58
N ALA A 269 12.67 -29.91 8.37
CA ALA A 269 12.54 -29.85 9.81
C ALA A 269 12.29 -28.40 10.25
N ALA A 270 11.61 -28.24 11.40
CA ALA A 270 11.21 -26.94 11.90
C ALA A 270 11.42 -26.87 13.40
N HIS A 271 12.10 -25.80 13.84
CA HIS A 271 12.21 -25.42 15.24
C HIS A 271 11.28 -24.24 15.51
N THR A 272 10.52 -24.31 16.61
CA THR A 272 9.74 -23.16 17.10
C THR A 272 10.13 -22.83 18.53
N VAL A 273 10.31 -21.54 18.80
CA VAL A 273 10.69 -21.02 20.12
C VAL A 273 9.61 -20.03 20.54
N PRO A 274 8.93 -20.24 21.69
CA PRO A 274 7.94 -19.29 22.19
C PRO A 274 8.54 -17.90 22.42
N LEU A 275 7.74 -16.88 22.15
CA LEU A 275 8.02 -15.49 22.49
C LEU A 275 7.09 -15.05 23.63
N ALA A 276 7.48 -14.03 24.39
CA ALA A 276 6.57 -13.39 25.32
C ALA A 276 5.38 -12.76 24.55
N PRO A 277 4.13 -12.85 25.06
CA PRO A 277 2.92 -12.40 24.34
C PRO A 277 2.98 -10.97 23.79
N GLU A 278 3.68 -10.08 24.50
CA GLU A 278 3.86 -8.66 24.18
C GLU A 278 4.86 -8.39 23.03
N VAL A 279 5.74 -9.34 22.68
CA VAL A 279 6.82 -9.11 21.69
C VAL A 279 6.27 -8.69 20.32
N PRO A 280 5.27 -9.35 19.71
CA PRO A 280 4.73 -8.91 18.42
C PRO A 280 4.07 -7.53 18.46
N ASP A 281 3.47 -7.12 19.58
CA ASP A 281 2.88 -5.80 19.78
C ASP A 281 3.97 -4.73 19.87
N THR A 282 5.00 -4.99 20.68
CA THR A 282 6.15 -4.08 20.85
C THR A 282 6.96 -3.92 19.57
N LEU A 283 7.21 -5.01 18.82
CA LEU A 283 7.85 -4.94 17.50
C LEU A 283 6.98 -4.22 16.46
N ARG A 284 5.65 -4.30 16.55
CA ARG A 284 4.73 -3.48 15.74
C ARG A 284 4.82 -1.99 16.10
N ALA A 285 4.91 -1.66 17.39
CA ALA A 285 5.09 -0.29 17.86
C ALA A 285 6.45 0.31 17.42
N LEU A 286 7.54 -0.47 17.55
CA LEU A 286 8.86 -0.11 17.05
C LEU A 286 8.84 0.15 15.53
N GLY A 287 8.22 -0.75 14.76
CA GLY A 287 8.01 -0.57 13.33
C GLY A 287 7.29 0.76 13.04
N ALA A 288 6.16 1.03 13.69
CA ALA A 288 5.40 2.26 13.51
C ALA A 288 6.23 3.53 13.82
N GLN A 289 7.04 3.52 14.89
CA GLN A 289 7.94 4.64 15.22
C GLN A 289 9.06 4.86 14.19
N ARG A 290 9.52 3.79 13.53
CA ARG A 290 10.62 3.84 12.53
C ARG A 290 10.11 3.74 11.08
N GLN A 291 8.80 3.96 10.85
CA GLN A 291 8.13 3.88 9.54
C GLN A 291 8.27 2.52 8.81
N ALA A 292 8.48 1.44 9.57
CA ALA A 292 8.68 0.08 9.10
C ALA A 292 7.50 -0.83 9.48
N THR A 293 7.34 -1.97 8.79
CA THR A 293 6.33 -2.98 9.13
C THR A 293 6.88 -4.03 10.11
N LEU A 294 6.01 -4.79 10.78
CA LEU A 294 6.43 -5.96 11.57
C LEU A 294 7.27 -6.94 10.73
N PHE A 295 6.92 -7.08 9.44
CA PHE A 295 7.71 -7.86 8.49
C PHE A 295 9.13 -7.30 8.29
N ALA A 296 9.29 -5.99 8.12
CA ALA A 296 10.61 -5.37 7.99
C ALA A 296 11.45 -5.52 9.27
N VAL A 297 10.83 -5.37 10.46
CA VAL A 297 11.48 -5.61 11.76
C VAL A 297 11.91 -7.08 11.91
N SER A 298 11.02 -8.02 11.59
CA SER A 298 11.30 -9.46 11.59
C SER A 298 12.42 -9.84 10.62
N LEU A 299 12.40 -9.29 9.40
CA LEU A 299 13.44 -9.45 8.38
C LEU A 299 14.79 -8.89 8.85
N THR A 300 14.79 -7.75 9.55
CA THR A 300 15.99 -7.15 10.14
C THR A 300 16.61 -8.07 11.20
N ALA A 301 15.78 -8.68 12.06
CA ALA A 301 16.24 -9.70 13.00
C ALA A 301 16.75 -10.96 12.28
N ALA A 302 16.17 -11.35 11.14
CA ALA A 302 16.65 -12.46 10.32
C ALA A 302 18.02 -12.17 9.67
N PHE A 303 18.27 -10.93 9.22
CA PHE A 303 19.60 -10.49 8.77
C PHE A 303 20.63 -10.53 9.90
N ALA A 304 20.29 -10.05 11.10
CA ALA A 304 21.17 -10.11 12.26
C ALA A 304 21.49 -11.56 12.69
N ALA A 305 20.49 -12.46 12.70
CA ALA A 305 20.66 -13.88 12.98
C ALA A 305 21.53 -14.58 11.91
N LEU A 306 21.30 -14.27 10.63
CA LEU A 306 22.08 -14.83 9.53
C LEU A 306 23.54 -14.38 9.57
N HIS A 307 23.80 -13.11 9.87
CA HIS A 307 25.15 -12.58 10.09
C HIS A 307 25.88 -13.33 11.20
N ARG A 308 25.21 -13.58 12.33
CA ARG A 308 25.78 -14.36 13.45
C ARG A 308 26.06 -15.82 13.07
N LEU A 309 25.21 -16.41 12.23
CA LEU A 309 25.32 -17.80 11.79
C LEU A 309 26.46 -18.01 10.77
N THR A 310 26.74 -17.05 9.89
CA THR A 310 27.74 -17.20 8.81
C THR A 310 29.02 -16.40 9.00
N GLY A 311 28.97 -15.29 9.74
CA GLY A 311 30.03 -14.29 9.80
C GLY A 311 30.18 -13.47 8.51
N ASP A 312 29.19 -13.51 7.61
CA ASP A 312 29.19 -12.74 6.35
C ASP A 312 28.54 -11.35 6.57
N ASP A 313 29.14 -10.29 6.01
CA ASP A 313 28.62 -8.91 6.09
C ASP A 313 27.65 -8.54 4.94
N ASP A 314 27.90 -9.03 3.72
CA ASP A 314 27.02 -8.84 2.56
C ASP A 314 26.07 -10.04 2.44
N LEU A 315 24.80 -9.82 2.76
CA LEU A 315 23.80 -10.88 2.92
C LEU A 315 22.64 -10.71 1.94
N VAL A 316 22.16 -11.83 1.41
CA VAL A 316 20.94 -11.89 0.58
C VAL A 316 19.90 -12.79 1.25
N ILE A 317 18.73 -12.22 1.55
CA ILE A 317 17.55 -12.96 1.99
C ILE A 317 16.44 -12.79 0.95
N GLY A 318 15.84 -13.90 0.52
CA GLY A 318 14.67 -13.89 -0.36
C GLY A 318 13.39 -13.60 0.42
N VAL A 319 12.55 -12.71 -0.09
CA VAL A 319 11.23 -12.42 0.48
C VAL A 319 10.13 -12.71 -0.53
N ALA A 320 8.95 -13.08 -0.05
CA ALA A 320 7.80 -13.30 -0.91
C ALA A 320 7.30 -11.97 -1.50
N GLY A 321 7.23 -11.91 -2.84
CA GLY A 321 6.58 -10.84 -3.60
C GLY A 321 5.38 -11.36 -4.37
N THR A 322 4.68 -10.49 -5.09
CA THR A 322 3.64 -10.93 -6.03
C THR A 322 3.58 -10.06 -7.29
N HIS A 323 3.28 -10.71 -8.41
CA HIS A 323 2.92 -10.07 -9.68
C HIS A 323 1.48 -9.54 -9.70
N ARG A 324 0.64 -9.85 -8.69
CA ARG A 324 -0.71 -9.26 -8.59
C ARG A 324 -0.62 -7.75 -8.37
N SER A 325 -1.04 -6.99 -9.37
CA SER A 325 -1.08 -5.53 -9.33
C SER A 325 -2.37 -5.01 -10.00
N GLY A 326 -2.88 -3.89 -9.48
CA GLY A 326 -4.09 -3.24 -9.97
C GLY A 326 -5.39 -4.02 -9.74
N THR A 327 -6.50 -3.44 -10.19
CA THR A 327 -7.85 -4.03 -10.07
C THR A 327 -8.09 -5.19 -11.01
N ALA A 328 -7.42 -5.21 -12.17
CA ALA A 328 -7.57 -6.23 -13.21
C ALA A 328 -7.09 -7.64 -12.80
N MET A 329 -6.33 -7.77 -11.70
CA MET A 329 -5.88 -9.06 -11.15
C MET A 329 -6.60 -9.44 -9.84
N ARG A 330 -7.62 -8.68 -9.43
CA ARG A 330 -8.43 -9.00 -8.24
C ARG A 330 -9.23 -10.29 -8.47
N GLY A 331 -9.07 -11.27 -7.58
CA GLY A 331 -9.67 -12.60 -7.73
C GLY A 331 -8.95 -13.53 -8.72
N LEU A 332 -7.73 -13.18 -9.16
CA LEU A 332 -6.91 -14.05 -10.00
C LEU A 332 -6.34 -15.22 -9.20
N VAL A 333 -6.87 -16.42 -9.45
CA VAL A 333 -6.25 -17.71 -9.07
C VAL A 333 -5.11 -18.01 -10.04
N GLY A 334 -3.95 -18.42 -9.52
CA GLY A 334 -2.77 -18.73 -10.32
C GLY A 334 -1.45 -18.56 -9.59
N LEU A 335 -0.35 -19.01 -10.22
CA LEU A 335 1.01 -18.82 -9.72
C LEU A 335 1.47 -17.37 -9.98
N CYS A 336 1.18 -16.45 -9.07
CA CYS A 336 1.62 -15.05 -9.14
C CYS A 336 2.58 -14.66 -8.01
N VAL A 337 3.10 -15.63 -7.24
CA VAL A 337 4.18 -15.40 -6.27
C VAL A 337 5.48 -15.09 -7.02
N ASN A 338 6.20 -14.07 -6.55
CA ASN A 338 7.55 -13.73 -6.99
C ASN A 338 8.52 -13.90 -5.80
N THR A 339 9.82 -14.00 -6.06
CA THR A 339 10.85 -13.97 -5.01
C THR A 339 11.69 -12.72 -5.17
N LEU A 340 11.66 -11.82 -4.20
CA LEU A 340 12.44 -10.59 -4.23
C LEU A 340 13.72 -10.81 -3.42
N PRO A 341 14.92 -10.77 -4.02
CA PRO A 341 16.16 -10.82 -3.26
C PRO A 341 16.40 -9.45 -2.59
N VAL A 342 16.38 -9.42 -1.27
CA VAL A 342 16.80 -8.26 -0.49
C VAL A 342 18.27 -8.46 -0.13
N ARG A 343 19.13 -7.55 -0.58
CA ARG A 343 20.57 -7.55 -0.30
C ARG A 343 20.89 -6.41 0.67
N VAL A 344 21.62 -6.70 1.74
CA VAL A 344 21.96 -5.73 2.78
C VAL A 344 23.40 -5.96 3.25
N ASP A 345 24.16 -4.87 3.32
CA ASP A 345 25.44 -4.79 4.02
C ASP A 345 25.21 -4.49 5.51
N VAL A 346 25.54 -5.47 6.35
CA VAL A 346 25.42 -5.38 7.82
C VAL A 346 26.72 -4.95 8.50
N SER A 347 27.77 -4.64 7.73
CA SER A 347 29.07 -4.27 8.28
C SER A 347 29.05 -2.99 9.13
N GLY A 348 30.05 -2.88 9.99
CA GLY A 348 30.31 -1.71 10.83
C GLY A 348 29.64 -1.73 12.22
N ASP A 349 29.12 -2.87 12.67
CA ASP A 349 28.42 -3.04 13.95
C ASP A 349 27.30 -1.99 14.19
N PRO A 350 26.32 -1.86 13.26
CA PRO A 350 25.24 -0.87 13.38
C PRO A 350 24.33 -1.16 14.58
N SER A 351 23.60 -0.14 15.05
CA SER A 351 22.44 -0.37 15.91
C SER A 351 21.35 -1.11 15.13
N PHE A 352 20.47 -1.84 15.84
CA PHE A 352 19.34 -2.49 15.18
C PHE A 352 18.45 -1.48 14.44
N ALA A 353 18.25 -0.27 14.98
CA ALA A 353 17.52 0.81 14.31
C ALA A 353 18.18 1.26 12.98
N GLU A 354 19.50 1.35 12.90
CA GLU A 354 20.22 1.65 11.65
C GLU A 354 20.17 0.47 10.67
N LEU A 355 20.30 -0.78 11.15
CA LEU A 355 20.11 -1.95 10.29
C LEU A 355 18.67 -2.01 9.74
N LEU A 356 17.66 -1.71 10.55
CA LEU A 356 16.25 -1.65 10.14
C LEU A 356 16.02 -0.62 9.03
N ARG A 357 16.70 0.52 9.08
CA ARG A 357 16.70 1.53 8.02
C ARG A 357 17.31 0.96 6.74
N ARG A 358 18.51 0.37 6.80
CA ARG A 358 19.17 -0.27 5.63
C ARG A 358 18.29 -1.37 4.99
N VAL A 359 17.70 -2.23 5.82
CA VAL A 359 16.79 -3.30 5.39
C VAL A 359 15.52 -2.73 4.76
N SER A 360 14.97 -1.66 5.32
CA SER A 360 13.77 -1.00 4.80
C SER A 360 14.02 -0.28 3.47
N ASP A 361 15.17 0.38 3.30
CA ASP A 361 15.60 0.98 2.03
C ASP A 361 15.78 -0.11 0.95
N ALA A 362 16.48 -1.19 1.27
CA ALA A 362 16.70 -2.31 0.35
C ALA A 362 15.40 -3.05 -0.02
N LEU A 363 14.52 -3.27 0.95
CA LEU A 363 13.20 -3.87 0.73
C LEU A 363 12.30 -2.97 -0.13
N LEU A 364 12.33 -1.66 0.10
CA LEU A 364 11.57 -0.70 -0.71
C LEU A 364 12.06 -0.68 -2.16
N GLU A 365 13.38 -0.65 -2.39
CA GLU A 365 13.95 -0.71 -3.74
C GLU A 365 13.60 -2.04 -4.45
N ALA A 366 13.73 -3.17 -3.75
CA ALA A 366 13.30 -4.47 -4.26
C ALA A 366 11.79 -4.50 -4.61
N GLN A 367 10.94 -3.82 -3.83
CA GLN A 367 9.50 -3.72 -4.09
C GLN A 367 9.16 -2.84 -5.30
N ARG A 368 9.99 -1.84 -5.65
CA ARG A 368 9.76 -1.00 -6.86
C ARG A 368 9.88 -1.83 -8.14
N HIS A 369 10.84 -2.75 -8.17
CA HIS A 369 11.11 -3.63 -9.32
C HIS A 369 10.40 -5.00 -9.23
N ARG A 370 9.45 -5.18 -8.29
CA ARG A 370 8.76 -6.46 -8.00
C ARG A 370 7.98 -7.07 -9.15
N HIS A 371 7.66 -6.26 -10.16
CA HIS A 371 6.89 -6.67 -11.32
C HIS A 371 7.72 -7.57 -12.26
N ILE A 372 9.05 -7.47 -12.20
CA ILE A 372 9.98 -8.32 -12.96
C ILE A 372 10.01 -9.75 -12.38
N PRO A 373 9.72 -10.80 -13.17
CA PRO A 373 9.85 -12.18 -12.71
C PRO A 373 11.29 -12.50 -12.30
N PHE A 374 11.49 -13.02 -11.09
CA PHE A 374 12.83 -13.35 -10.57
C PHE A 374 13.59 -14.34 -11.45
N ASP A 375 12.88 -15.22 -12.16
CA ASP A 375 13.48 -16.14 -13.12
C ASP A 375 14.19 -15.43 -14.30
N LEU A 376 13.72 -14.24 -14.72
CA LEU A 376 14.43 -13.42 -15.71
C LEU A 376 15.72 -12.81 -15.12
N VAL A 377 15.69 -12.43 -13.85
CA VAL A 377 16.89 -11.94 -13.13
C VAL A 377 17.94 -13.06 -13.04
N LEU A 378 17.52 -14.29 -12.73
CA LEU A 378 18.39 -15.47 -12.73
C LEU A 378 18.91 -15.82 -14.14
N GLU A 379 18.07 -15.74 -15.17
CA GLU A 379 18.48 -15.91 -16.59
C GLU A 379 19.54 -14.87 -17.00
N ARG A 380 19.38 -13.61 -16.56
CA ARG A 380 20.28 -12.47 -16.81
C ARG A 380 21.63 -12.60 -16.09
N LEU A 381 21.61 -12.91 -14.79
CA LEU A 381 22.83 -13.14 -13.98
C LEU A 381 23.60 -14.40 -14.41
N GLY A 382 22.91 -15.40 -14.97
CA GLY A 382 23.53 -16.58 -15.56
C GLY A 382 24.36 -17.39 -14.55
N ALA A 383 25.69 -17.36 -14.70
CA ALA A 383 26.59 -18.03 -13.75
C ALA A 383 26.67 -17.31 -12.39
N GLY A 384 26.51 -15.98 -12.36
CA GLY A 384 26.50 -15.18 -11.13
C GLY A 384 25.29 -15.44 -10.23
N ALA A 385 24.24 -16.11 -10.74
CA ALA A 385 23.10 -16.54 -9.93
C ALA A 385 23.43 -17.71 -8.96
N ARG A 386 24.68 -18.22 -8.97
CA ARG A 386 25.13 -19.34 -8.15
C ARG A 386 26.54 -19.14 -7.61
N GLY A 387 26.79 -19.69 -6.42
CA GLY A 387 28.14 -19.87 -5.89
C GLY A 387 28.95 -20.88 -6.71
N ALA A 388 30.28 -20.88 -6.51
CA ALA A 388 31.21 -21.77 -7.22
C ALA A 388 30.95 -23.28 -7.00
N ASP A 389 30.21 -23.64 -5.96
CA ASP A 389 29.77 -25.00 -5.64
C ASP A 389 28.37 -25.34 -6.18
N GLY A 390 27.74 -24.43 -6.94
CA GLY A 390 26.40 -24.57 -7.51
C GLY A 390 25.26 -24.10 -6.61
N THR A 391 25.53 -23.66 -5.38
CA THR A 391 24.52 -23.13 -4.44
C THR A 391 23.78 -21.94 -5.06
N ALA A 392 22.44 -21.91 -4.98
CA ALA A 392 21.64 -20.80 -5.50
C ALA A 392 21.78 -19.53 -4.65
N LEU A 393 21.82 -18.36 -5.30
CA LEU A 393 21.95 -17.05 -4.65
C LEU A 393 20.93 -16.84 -3.52
N VAL A 394 19.65 -17.04 -3.82
CA VAL A 394 18.59 -17.07 -2.80
C VAL A 394 18.43 -18.49 -2.27
N ARG A 395 18.92 -18.71 -1.04
CA ARG A 395 18.79 -19.98 -0.29
C ARG A 395 18.25 -19.81 1.13
N VAL A 396 18.21 -18.57 1.62
CA VAL A 396 17.62 -18.17 2.90
C VAL A 396 16.40 -17.32 2.57
N THR A 397 15.30 -17.52 3.30
CA THR A 397 14.11 -16.66 3.21
C THR A 397 13.65 -16.17 4.58
N SER A 398 12.76 -15.18 4.60
CA SER A 398 12.13 -14.69 5.82
C SER A 398 10.65 -14.37 5.57
N ASP A 399 9.78 -14.69 6.53
CA ASP A 399 8.34 -14.39 6.46
C ASP A 399 7.74 -13.97 7.81
N VAL A 400 6.52 -13.41 7.79
CA VAL A 400 5.65 -13.29 8.97
C VAL A 400 4.37 -14.04 8.64
N LEU A 401 4.20 -15.22 9.25
CA LEU A 401 3.13 -16.14 8.95
C LEU A 401 1.88 -15.72 9.73
N GLY A 402 0.79 -15.40 9.01
CA GLY A 402 -0.53 -15.17 9.61
C GLY A 402 -1.33 -16.46 9.80
N GLU A 403 -2.60 -16.31 10.16
CA GLU A 403 -3.55 -17.43 10.26
C GLU A 403 -3.53 -18.31 8.99
N PRO A 404 -3.47 -19.65 9.12
CA PRO A 404 -3.61 -20.53 7.98
C PRO A 404 -5.02 -20.42 7.40
N THR A 405 -5.13 -20.33 6.07
CA THR A 405 -6.43 -20.30 5.40
C THR A 405 -7.23 -21.57 5.75
N VAL A 406 -8.53 -21.42 6.02
CA VAL A 406 -9.47 -22.53 6.29
C VAL A 406 -10.76 -22.40 5.50
N LEU A 407 -11.38 -23.53 5.16
CA LEU A 407 -12.64 -23.59 4.44
C LEU A 407 -13.84 -23.33 5.38
N ARG A 408 -14.26 -22.07 5.51
CA ARG A 408 -15.43 -21.67 6.31
C ARG A 408 -16.71 -21.85 5.49
N LEU A 409 -17.50 -22.89 5.78
CA LEU A 409 -18.80 -23.15 5.12
C LEU A 409 -19.98 -22.69 6.00
N PRO A 410 -21.15 -22.34 5.41
CA PRO A 410 -22.33 -21.96 6.17
C PRO A 410 -22.78 -23.08 7.12
N GLY A 411 -23.07 -22.73 8.37
CA GLY A 411 -23.58 -23.66 9.38
C GLY A 411 -22.55 -24.61 9.97
N THR A 412 -21.25 -24.52 9.62
CA THR A 412 -20.20 -25.39 10.15
C THR A 412 -19.11 -24.60 10.89
N THR A 413 -18.39 -25.26 11.79
CA THR A 413 -17.13 -24.74 12.35
C THR A 413 -15.96 -25.25 11.51
N ALA A 414 -14.98 -24.39 11.25
CA ALA A 414 -13.77 -24.71 10.51
C ALA A 414 -12.54 -24.60 11.41
N GLU A 415 -11.71 -25.63 11.44
CA GLU A 415 -10.44 -25.72 12.17
C GLU A 415 -9.34 -26.13 11.19
N TYR A 416 -8.16 -25.49 11.26
CA TYR A 416 -7.03 -25.87 10.41
C TYR A 416 -6.48 -27.24 10.79
N VAL A 417 -6.12 -28.05 9.80
CA VAL A 417 -5.44 -29.33 10.03
C VAL A 417 -4.06 -29.26 9.40
N ASP A 418 -3.04 -29.28 10.23
CA ASP A 418 -1.65 -29.34 9.79
C ASP A 418 -1.37 -30.67 9.07
N ILE A 419 -0.63 -30.59 7.96
CA ILE A 419 -0.21 -31.75 7.18
C ILE A 419 1.31 -31.70 7.11
N PRO A 420 2.02 -32.67 7.75
CA PRO A 420 3.46 -32.75 7.68
C PRO A 420 3.95 -32.74 6.22
N SER A 421 4.82 -31.77 5.90
CA SER A 421 5.44 -31.66 4.58
C SER A 421 6.76 -32.41 4.55
N ASP A 422 6.93 -33.31 3.57
CA ASP A 422 8.11 -34.16 3.45
C ASP A 422 9.35 -33.43 2.85
N GLY A 423 9.38 -32.09 2.84
CA GLY A 423 10.51 -31.31 2.31
C GLY A 423 10.51 -29.81 2.64
N ALA A 424 11.70 -29.23 2.85
CA ALA A 424 11.89 -27.78 2.96
C ALA A 424 12.19 -27.17 1.58
N LYS A 425 11.49 -26.08 1.21
CA LYS A 425 11.60 -25.42 -0.11
C LYS A 425 12.88 -24.59 -0.31
N PHE A 426 13.54 -24.21 0.80
CA PHE A 426 14.79 -23.46 0.86
C PHE A 426 15.71 -24.13 1.89
N THR A 427 17.02 -23.82 1.90
CA THR A 427 17.91 -24.37 2.94
C THR A 427 17.50 -23.89 4.32
N LEU A 428 17.09 -22.62 4.42
CA LEU A 428 16.75 -21.97 5.69
C LEU A 428 15.62 -20.95 5.47
N SER A 429 14.67 -20.91 6.38
CA SER A 429 13.61 -19.89 6.40
C SER A 429 13.37 -19.43 7.83
N TYR A 430 13.55 -18.13 8.08
CA TYR A 430 13.15 -17.47 9.32
C TYR A 430 11.66 -17.11 9.23
N GLY A 431 10.94 -17.22 10.35
CA GLY A 431 9.52 -16.91 10.40
C GLY A 431 9.10 -16.35 11.75
N LEU A 432 8.22 -15.35 11.76
CA LEU A 432 7.49 -14.95 12.95
C LEU A 432 6.05 -15.44 12.86
N LEU A 433 5.59 -16.15 13.89
CA LEU A 433 4.19 -16.50 14.12
C LEU A 433 3.66 -15.55 15.22
N PRO A 434 2.82 -14.55 14.91
CA PRO A 434 2.38 -13.54 15.88
C PRO A 434 1.48 -14.04 17.03
N GLY A 435 0.93 -15.25 16.92
CA GLY A 435 0.05 -15.85 17.92
C GLY A 435 -1.42 -15.49 17.70
N ASP A 436 -2.29 -16.51 17.66
CA ASP A 436 -3.72 -16.41 17.35
C ASP A 436 -4.51 -17.32 18.32
N ASP A 437 -5.80 -17.05 18.55
CA ASP A 437 -6.79 -17.91 19.26
C ASP A 437 -6.25 -18.88 20.34
N GLY A 438 -5.53 -18.33 21.32
CA GLY A 438 -5.02 -19.08 22.49
C GLY A 438 -3.66 -19.75 22.34
N ALA A 439 -3.01 -19.64 21.17
CA ALA A 439 -1.61 -20.05 20.97
C ALA A 439 -0.64 -18.87 21.15
N PRO A 440 0.44 -19.00 21.92
CA PRO A 440 1.41 -17.92 22.11
C PRO A 440 2.21 -17.64 20.83
N PRO A 441 2.74 -16.40 20.67
CA PRO A 441 3.65 -16.08 19.59
C PRO A 441 4.89 -16.96 19.61
N ARG A 442 5.45 -17.23 18.43
CA ARG A 442 6.62 -18.10 18.24
C ARG A 442 7.54 -17.54 17.17
N ALA A 443 8.84 -17.55 17.44
CA ALA A 443 9.84 -17.57 16.39
C ALA A 443 9.86 -18.97 15.75
N LEU A 444 10.03 -19.01 14.44
CA LEU A 444 10.06 -20.21 13.60
C LEU A 444 11.36 -20.22 12.80
N LEU A 445 11.99 -21.38 12.72
CA LEU A 445 13.07 -21.65 11.78
C LEU A 445 12.76 -22.96 11.05
N GLN A 446 12.54 -22.90 9.74
CA GLN A 446 12.43 -24.09 8.89
C GLN A 446 13.75 -24.31 8.16
N TYR A 447 14.16 -25.56 7.97
CA TYR A 447 15.41 -25.88 7.28
C TYR A 447 15.40 -27.23 6.58
N ASP A 448 16.28 -27.37 5.59
CA ASP A 448 16.56 -28.63 4.92
C ASP A 448 17.59 -29.44 5.72
N ALA A 449 17.15 -30.54 6.34
CA ALA A 449 17.97 -31.44 7.14
C ALA A 449 19.05 -32.20 6.34
N ASN A 450 19.10 -32.03 5.01
CA ASN A 450 20.18 -32.53 4.16
C ASN A 450 21.32 -31.51 3.98
N THR A 451 21.07 -30.22 4.25
CA THR A 451 22.04 -29.13 4.02
C THR A 451 22.39 -28.28 5.26
N LEU A 452 21.65 -28.39 6.36
CA LEU A 452 21.98 -27.79 7.67
C LEU A 452 21.83 -28.84 8.80
N ASP A 453 22.70 -28.75 9.81
CA ASP A 453 22.66 -29.63 10.99
C ASP A 453 21.56 -29.22 11.98
N ASP A 454 20.86 -30.19 12.57
CA ASP A 454 19.74 -29.96 13.50
C ASP A 454 20.15 -29.16 14.75
N THR A 455 21.34 -29.43 15.31
CA THR A 455 21.82 -28.71 16.50
C THR A 455 22.18 -27.26 16.19
N VAL A 456 22.63 -26.98 14.96
CA VAL A 456 22.89 -25.63 14.46
C VAL A 456 21.57 -24.90 14.18
N ALA A 457 20.59 -25.60 13.61
CA ALA A 457 19.25 -25.05 13.38
C ALA A 457 18.53 -24.71 14.70
N GLU A 458 18.58 -25.59 15.71
CA GLU A 458 18.00 -25.33 17.03
C GLU A 458 18.65 -24.11 17.71
N ALA A 459 19.98 -23.98 17.61
CA ALA A 459 20.72 -22.82 18.12
C ALA A 459 20.36 -21.52 17.38
N ALA A 460 20.25 -21.56 16.05
CA ALA A 460 19.85 -20.40 15.23
C ALA A 460 18.39 -19.97 15.50
N ALA A 461 17.48 -20.92 15.76
CA ALA A 461 16.11 -20.62 16.14
C ALA A 461 16.03 -19.90 17.50
N ARG A 462 16.87 -20.32 18.47
CA ARG A 462 16.99 -19.67 19.78
C ARG A 462 17.66 -18.29 19.69
N ASP A 463 18.69 -18.11 18.87
CA ASP A 463 19.32 -16.80 18.62
C ASP A 463 18.32 -15.82 18.00
N TYR A 464 17.59 -16.23 16.97
CA TYR A 464 16.55 -15.42 16.33
C TYR A 464 15.42 -15.04 17.31
N ALA A 465 15.00 -15.96 18.18
CA ALA A 465 14.03 -15.65 19.24
C ALA A 465 14.58 -14.67 20.28
N ALA A 466 15.85 -14.81 20.69
CA ALA A 466 16.50 -13.90 21.63
C ALA A 466 16.69 -12.50 21.04
N LEU A 467 17.01 -12.40 19.75
CA LEU A 467 17.07 -11.16 18.99
C LEU A 467 15.71 -10.43 18.98
N LEU A 468 14.61 -11.16 18.72
CA LEU A 468 13.26 -10.59 18.71
C LEU A 468 12.83 -10.03 20.07
N HIS A 469 13.22 -10.67 21.19
CA HIS A 469 13.00 -10.11 22.53
C HIS A 469 13.86 -8.88 22.79
N ALA A 470 15.18 -8.97 22.58
CA ALA A 470 16.10 -7.87 22.88
C ALA A 470 15.82 -6.60 22.09
N VAL A 471 15.35 -6.74 20.85
CA VAL A 471 14.93 -5.62 19.99
C VAL A 471 13.59 -5.01 20.44
N ALA A 472 12.71 -5.80 21.06
CA ALA A 472 11.51 -5.27 21.70
C ALA A 472 11.84 -4.47 22.97
N ASP A 473 12.87 -4.89 23.72
CA ASP A 473 13.34 -4.20 24.93
C ASP A 473 14.15 -2.91 24.62
N ASP A 474 15.16 -3.00 23.73
CA ASP A 474 16.01 -1.87 23.33
C ASP A 474 16.44 -1.96 21.84
N PRO A 475 15.83 -1.16 20.94
CA PRO A 475 16.15 -1.16 19.51
C PRO A 475 17.44 -0.38 19.14
N GLU A 476 18.08 0.31 20.10
CA GLU A 476 19.32 1.05 19.86
C GLU A 476 20.59 0.22 20.16
N LEU A 477 20.42 -1.04 20.61
CA LEU A 477 21.52 -1.98 20.77
C LEU A 477 22.26 -2.23 19.45
N ALA A 478 23.60 -2.15 19.51
CA ALA A 478 24.50 -2.58 18.44
C ALA A 478 24.45 -4.11 18.26
N LEU A 479 24.71 -4.62 17.05
CA LEU A 479 24.66 -6.06 16.74
C LEU A 479 25.57 -6.90 17.66
N SER A 480 26.73 -6.36 18.06
CA SER A 480 27.67 -6.95 19.01
C SER A 480 27.21 -6.94 20.47
N LYS A 481 26.13 -6.20 20.80
CA LYS A 481 25.56 -6.07 22.15
C LYS A 481 24.24 -6.81 22.34
N LEU A 482 23.54 -7.15 21.25
CA LEU A 482 22.39 -8.05 21.27
C LEU A 482 22.78 -9.41 21.90
N PRO A 483 21.90 -10.06 22.68
CA PRO A 483 22.27 -11.22 23.49
C PRO A 483 22.70 -12.41 22.64
N LEU A 484 23.69 -13.17 23.11
CA LEU A 484 24.13 -14.42 22.49
C LEU A 484 23.20 -15.59 22.89
N PRO A 485 23.09 -16.67 22.09
CA PRO A 485 22.23 -17.80 22.41
C PRO A 485 22.67 -18.48 23.71
N GLY A 486 21.85 -18.33 24.76
CA GLY A 486 22.10 -18.91 26.08
C GLY A 486 21.83 -20.41 26.17
N PRO A 487 22.48 -21.13 27.10
CA PRO A 487 22.09 -22.48 27.48
C PRO A 487 20.73 -22.49 28.19
N SER A 488 20.00 -23.59 28.08
CA SER A 488 18.58 -23.70 28.47
C SER A 488 18.33 -23.71 29.99
N GLY A 489 17.32 -22.95 30.42
CA GLY A 489 16.76 -22.98 31.78
C GLY A 489 15.52 -22.08 31.85
N GLY A 490 14.46 -22.52 32.53
CA GLY A 490 13.19 -21.78 32.60
C GLY A 490 12.59 -21.71 34.01
N SER A 491 11.71 -20.75 34.24
CA SER A 491 10.91 -20.58 35.47
C SER A 491 9.76 -19.59 35.26
N GLY A 492 8.56 -19.92 35.74
CA GLY A 492 7.36 -19.06 35.66
C GLY A 492 7.20 -18.10 36.87
N PRO A 493 6.15 -17.25 36.87
CA PRO A 493 5.98 -16.16 37.83
C PRO A 493 5.29 -16.59 39.15
N GLY A 494 5.56 -15.84 40.22
CA GLY A 494 4.96 -15.99 41.55
C GLY A 494 4.27 -14.71 42.03
N ASP A 495 3.22 -14.89 42.83
CA ASP A 495 2.19 -13.90 43.21
C ASP A 495 2.54 -13.13 44.52
N GLY A 496 1.87 -12.00 44.81
CA GLY A 496 2.03 -11.30 46.09
C GLY A 496 1.40 -9.91 46.27
N ALA A 497 0.42 -9.81 47.18
CA ALA A 497 -0.13 -8.58 47.77
C ALA A 497 -0.34 -8.80 49.30
N ASP A 498 -0.64 -7.84 50.17
CA ASP A 498 -1.08 -6.43 50.08
C ASP A 498 -0.66 -5.69 51.39
N ARG A 499 -0.69 -4.34 51.44
CA ARG A 499 -1.24 -3.54 52.58
C ARG A 499 -1.19 -2.01 52.43
N ASP A 500 -2.20 -1.40 53.04
CA ASP A 500 -2.78 -0.07 52.74
C ASP A 500 -2.34 1.08 53.68
N GLY A 501 -2.60 2.34 53.29
CA GLY A 501 -2.64 3.51 54.19
C GLY A 501 -2.07 4.83 53.64
N ASP A 502 -0.98 4.79 52.89
CA ASP A 502 -0.28 5.97 52.33
C ASP A 502 0.29 5.68 50.92
N ARG A 503 -0.32 4.70 50.25
CA ARG A 503 0.24 4.02 49.07
C ARG A 503 -0.85 3.57 48.12
N HIS A 504 -1.64 4.51 47.58
CA HIS A 504 -2.40 4.17 46.37
C HIS A 504 -1.36 3.72 45.32
N PRO A 505 -1.42 2.49 44.79
CA PRO A 505 -0.28 1.91 44.08
C PRO A 505 0.06 2.70 42.81
N ALA A 506 -0.91 3.39 42.21
CA ALA A 506 -0.66 4.36 41.15
C ALA A 506 0.19 5.57 41.59
N ALA A 507 0.00 6.12 42.79
CA ALA A 507 0.86 7.21 43.28
C ALA A 507 2.31 6.72 43.48
N GLN A 508 2.49 5.47 43.92
CA GLN A 508 3.81 4.87 44.09
C GLN A 508 4.49 4.57 42.74
N ALA A 509 3.76 3.99 41.79
CA ALA A 509 4.27 3.72 40.43
C ALA A 509 4.59 5.01 39.67
N LEU A 510 3.80 6.08 39.84
CA LEU A 510 4.10 7.40 39.28
C LEU A 510 5.37 8.01 39.89
N ARG A 511 5.53 8.00 41.22
CA ARG A 511 6.76 8.50 41.88
C ARG A 511 8.02 7.65 41.59
N ALA A 512 7.86 6.43 41.09
CA ALA A 512 8.97 5.61 40.63
C ALA A 512 9.45 5.98 39.21
N HIS A 513 8.68 6.79 38.47
CA HIS A 513 9.07 7.23 37.13
C HIS A 513 10.13 8.34 37.21
N PRO A 514 11.29 8.24 36.51
CA PRO A 514 12.43 9.15 36.71
C PRO A 514 12.14 10.64 36.51
N SER A 515 11.15 10.99 35.67
CA SER A 515 10.76 12.37 35.39
C SER A 515 9.73 12.97 36.36
N VAL A 516 9.22 12.19 37.33
CA VAL A 516 8.15 12.61 38.25
C VAL A 516 8.73 13.04 39.59
N ALA A 517 8.51 14.31 39.96
CA ALA A 517 8.99 14.89 41.21
C ALA A 517 8.07 14.58 42.41
N ASP A 518 6.76 14.59 42.21
CA ASP A 518 5.76 14.18 43.22
C ASP A 518 4.46 13.75 42.52
N ALA A 519 3.67 12.88 43.15
CA ALA A 519 2.39 12.42 42.61
C ALA A 519 1.40 12.07 43.71
N MET A 520 0.13 12.44 43.54
CA MET A 520 -0.93 12.20 44.51
C MET A 520 -2.18 11.68 43.79
N VAL A 521 -2.85 10.67 44.35
CA VAL A 521 -4.13 10.18 43.83
C VAL A 521 -5.24 10.57 44.80
N VAL A 522 -6.31 11.15 44.27
CA VAL A 522 -7.52 11.51 45.02
C VAL A 522 -8.66 10.60 44.56
N GLN A 523 -9.37 10.02 45.52
CA GLN A 523 -10.59 9.27 45.28
C GLN A 523 -11.78 10.08 45.84
N PRO A 524 -12.64 10.67 44.99
CA PRO A 524 -13.80 11.43 45.47
C PRO A 524 -14.85 10.49 46.06
N GLU A 525 -15.69 11.01 46.99
CA GLU A 525 -16.75 10.22 47.64
C GLU A 525 -17.77 9.64 46.65
N GLN A 526 -17.92 10.25 45.47
CA GLN A 526 -18.61 9.69 44.31
C GLN A 526 -17.83 10.05 43.04
N GLY A 527 -17.40 9.03 42.28
CA GLY A 527 -16.68 9.19 41.01
C GLY A 527 -15.42 8.34 40.92
N SER A 528 -14.79 8.34 39.74
CA SER A 528 -13.52 7.65 39.52
C SER A 528 -12.35 8.43 40.14
N SER A 529 -11.28 7.73 40.56
CA SER A 529 -10.09 8.36 41.11
C SER A 529 -9.29 9.13 40.05
N VAL A 530 -8.63 10.21 40.47
CA VAL A 530 -7.83 11.12 39.63
C VAL A 530 -6.42 11.22 40.22
N ALA A 531 -5.40 11.09 39.37
CA ALA A 531 -4.01 11.33 39.75
C ALA A 531 -3.57 12.75 39.37
N TYR A 532 -2.81 13.38 40.26
CA TYR A 532 -2.15 14.67 40.04
C TYR A 532 -0.64 14.48 40.14
N VAL A 533 0.11 14.95 39.15
CA VAL A 533 1.54 14.68 39.00
C VAL A 533 2.32 15.97 38.77
N VAL A 534 3.45 16.11 39.45
CA VAL A 534 4.43 17.18 39.25
C VAL A 534 5.67 16.56 38.62
N LEU A 535 6.19 17.17 37.54
CA LEU A 535 7.38 16.71 36.84
C LEU A 535 8.63 17.43 37.37
N HIS A 536 9.81 16.83 37.19
CA HIS A 536 11.08 17.49 37.50
C HIS A 536 11.42 18.62 36.52
N ASP A 537 11.07 18.44 35.24
CA ASP A 537 11.33 19.38 34.15
C ASP A 537 10.05 19.62 33.33
N SER A 538 9.95 20.79 32.69
CA SER A 538 8.80 21.15 31.83
C SER A 538 8.70 20.33 30.53
N PHE A 539 9.70 19.50 30.22
CA PHE A 539 9.78 18.64 29.03
C PHE A 539 9.79 17.15 29.44
N GLY A 540 8.72 16.71 30.13
CA GLY A 540 8.57 15.32 30.58
C GLY A 540 7.32 14.62 30.00
N PRO A 541 7.01 13.39 30.48
CA PRO A 541 5.91 12.58 29.94
C PRO A 541 4.55 13.20 30.21
N SER A 542 3.65 13.08 29.23
CA SER A 542 2.26 13.52 29.34
C SER A 542 1.47 12.68 30.34
N GLY A 543 0.36 13.23 30.83
CA GLY A 543 -0.59 12.48 31.68
C GLY A 543 -1.11 11.19 31.00
N HIS A 544 -1.22 11.16 29.67
CA HIS A 544 -1.68 9.98 28.95
C HIS A 544 -0.62 8.86 28.94
N GLU A 545 0.66 9.19 28.74
CA GLU A 545 1.76 8.21 28.79
C GLU A 545 1.93 7.62 30.20
N LEU A 546 1.82 8.48 31.22
CA LEU A 546 1.82 8.08 32.63
C LEU A 546 0.62 7.19 32.98
N LEU A 547 -0.58 7.51 32.47
CA LEU A 547 -1.76 6.67 32.64
C LEU A 547 -1.62 5.31 31.92
N GLY A 548 -1.00 5.29 30.74
CA GLY A 548 -0.63 4.07 30.04
C GLY A 548 0.34 3.18 30.82
N LEU A 549 1.35 3.79 31.47
CA LEU A 549 2.27 3.08 32.37
C LEU A 549 1.53 2.44 33.55
N LEU A 550 0.56 3.15 34.14
CA LEU A 550 -0.27 2.62 35.21
C LEU A 550 -1.14 1.44 34.77
N ARG A 551 -1.75 1.52 33.58
CA ARG A 551 -2.55 0.42 33.00
C ARG A 551 -1.74 -0.85 32.74
N ARG A 552 -0.44 -0.73 32.45
CA ARG A 552 0.48 -1.87 32.26
C ARG A 552 0.99 -2.47 33.58
N SER A 553 1.00 -1.69 34.66
CA SER A 553 1.62 -2.09 35.93
C SER A 553 0.63 -2.43 37.05
N LEU A 554 -0.65 -2.05 36.93
CA LEU A 554 -1.66 -2.19 37.99
C LEU A 554 -2.96 -2.81 37.49
N ALA A 555 -3.66 -3.50 38.39
CA ALA A 555 -4.97 -4.07 38.13
C ALA A 555 -6.02 -2.97 37.81
N PRO A 556 -7.03 -3.23 36.96
CA PRO A 556 -7.93 -2.19 36.43
C PRO A 556 -8.64 -1.31 37.49
N GLY A 557 -9.01 -1.87 38.64
CA GLY A 557 -9.65 -1.12 39.74
C GLY A 557 -8.70 -0.22 40.54
N ALA A 558 -7.38 -0.34 40.34
CA ALA A 558 -6.34 0.47 40.99
C ALA A 558 -5.70 1.50 40.03
N VAL A 559 -6.23 1.64 38.81
CA VAL A 559 -5.81 2.64 37.83
C VAL A 559 -6.75 3.86 37.95
N PRO A 560 -6.22 5.09 38.14
CA PRO A 560 -7.02 6.31 38.13
C PRO A 560 -7.61 6.55 36.73
N ALA A 561 -8.80 7.13 36.64
CA ALA A 561 -9.44 7.38 35.35
C ALA A 561 -8.68 8.44 34.52
N THR A 562 -8.00 9.38 35.17
CA THR A 562 -7.18 10.41 34.53
C THR A 562 -5.90 10.69 35.32
N VAL A 563 -4.88 11.22 34.63
CA VAL A 563 -3.68 11.79 35.22
C VAL A 563 -3.57 13.24 34.74
N THR A 564 -3.49 14.19 35.68
CA THR A 564 -3.39 15.63 35.44
C THR A 564 -2.03 16.14 35.89
N LEU A 565 -1.32 16.85 35.01
CA LEU A 565 -0.04 17.48 35.35
C LEU A 565 -0.29 18.81 36.09
N LEU A 566 0.55 19.12 37.09
CA LEU A 566 0.56 20.37 37.86
C LEU A 566 1.99 20.88 38.04
N ASP A 567 2.16 22.20 38.12
CA ASP A 567 3.46 22.82 38.42
C ASP A 567 3.93 22.55 39.86
N ALA A 568 2.99 22.39 40.80
CA ALA A 568 3.24 22.01 42.18
C ALA A 568 1.97 21.44 42.84
N LEU A 569 2.13 20.49 43.77
CA LEU A 569 1.01 20.03 44.60
C LEU A 569 0.68 21.09 45.68
N PRO A 570 -0.61 21.44 45.87
CA PRO A 570 -1.01 22.40 46.89
C PRO A 570 -0.73 21.85 48.30
N ARG A 571 -0.15 22.71 49.15
CA ARG A 571 0.16 22.43 50.55
C ARG A 571 -0.50 23.46 51.48
N SER A 572 -0.83 23.01 52.68
CA SER A 572 -1.36 23.82 53.78
C SER A 572 -0.27 24.71 54.40
N ALA A 573 -0.67 25.64 55.28
CA ALA A 573 0.28 26.47 56.03
C ALA A 573 1.20 25.67 56.98
N SER A 574 0.89 24.39 57.26
CA SER A 574 1.73 23.46 58.03
C SER A 574 2.54 22.49 57.15
N GLY A 575 2.58 22.69 55.82
CA GLY A 575 3.41 21.91 54.88
C GLY A 575 2.84 20.55 54.43
N THR A 576 1.72 20.11 55.01
CA THR A 576 0.97 18.93 54.58
C THR A 576 0.24 19.18 53.27
N LEU A 577 0.04 18.14 52.45
CA LEU A 577 -0.73 18.23 51.20
C LEU A 577 -2.20 18.62 51.49
N ASP A 578 -2.77 19.46 50.63
CA ASP A 578 -4.13 20.00 50.78
C ASP A 578 -5.01 19.64 49.57
N PRO A 579 -5.73 18.49 49.61
CA PRO A 579 -6.52 18.02 48.49
C PRO A 579 -7.68 18.95 48.10
N ALA A 580 -8.15 19.80 49.02
CA ALA A 580 -9.30 20.69 48.79
C ALA A 580 -8.98 21.86 47.84
N ARG A 581 -7.71 22.02 47.44
CA ARG A 581 -7.21 23.08 46.56
C ARG A 581 -6.78 22.58 45.17
N LEU A 582 -7.07 21.32 44.84
CA LEU A 582 -6.78 20.74 43.53
C LEU A 582 -7.83 21.14 42.48
N PRO A 583 -7.44 21.32 41.20
CA PRO A 583 -8.40 21.64 40.15
C PRO A 583 -9.29 20.43 39.84
N GLY A 584 -10.61 20.67 39.76
CA GLY A 584 -11.61 19.63 39.49
C GLY A 584 -11.55 19.10 38.05
N PRO A 585 -11.97 17.84 37.80
CA PRO A 585 -11.86 17.20 36.49
C PRO A 585 -12.94 17.71 35.51
N SER A 586 -12.49 18.43 34.47
CA SER A 586 -13.32 18.80 33.31
C SER A 586 -13.13 17.79 32.18
N LEU A 587 -14.01 16.78 32.10
CA LEU A 587 -14.04 15.83 30.97
C LEU A 587 -15.13 16.23 29.97
N PRO A 588 -14.82 16.40 28.67
CA PRO A 588 -15.84 16.47 27.64
C PRO A 588 -16.53 15.10 27.47
N SER A 589 -17.84 15.11 27.24
CA SER A 589 -18.64 13.87 27.12
C SER A 589 -18.21 13.00 25.93
N ALA A 590 -18.39 11.68 26.07
CA ALA A 590 -18.25 10.74 24.96
C ALA A 590 -19.28 11.03 23.85
N PRO A 591 -18.95 10.80 22.56
CA PRO A 591 -19.93 10.88 21.48
C PRO A 591 -21.04 9.84 21.69
N SER A 592 -22.29 10.23 21.43
CA SER A 592 -23.45 9.36 21.69
C SER A 592 -24.44 9.40 20.53
N GLY A 593 -24.83 8.23 20.01
CA GLY A 593 -25.88 8.13 19.00
C GLY A 593 -25.86 6.79 18.26
N PRO A 594 -26.80 6.56 17.33
CA PRO A 594 -26.86 5.33 16.52
C PRO A 594 -25.57 5.08 15.71
N ARG A 595 -24.93 6.16 15.24
CA ARG A 595 -23.69 6.10 14.47
C ARG A 595 -22.48 5.68 15.32
N ALA A 596 -22.32 6.27 16.52
CA ALA A 596 -21.28 5.86 17.46
C ALA A 596 -21.39 4.36 17.79
N ARG A 597 -22.60 3.89 18.11
CA ARG A 597 -22.86 2.46 18.35
C ARG A 597 -22.53 1.57 17.16
N ALA A 598 -22.95 1.94 15.95
CA ALA A 598 -22.60 1.17 14.75
C ALA A 598 -21.10 1.09 14.49
N ILE A 599 -20.33 2.14 14.86
CA ILE A 599 -18.87 2.15 14.78
C ILE A 599 -18.27 1.24 15.87
N GLU A 600 -18.74 1.33 17.12
CA GLU A 600 -18.34 0.45 18.22
C GLU A 600 -18.64 -1.03 17.93
N GLU A 601 -19.84 -1.34 17.39
CA GLU A 601 -20.26 -2.67 16.93
C GLU A 601 -19.42 -3.15 15.73
N GLY A 602 -19.10 -2.25 14.79
CA GLY A 602 -18.23 -2.54 13.65
C GLY A 602 -16.81 -2.90 14.09
N PHE A 603 -16.20 -2.12 14.98
CA PHE A 603 -14.92 -2.42 15.62
C PHE A 603 -14.99 -3.77 16.33
N THR A 604 -15.98 -3.97 17.20
CA THR A 604 -16.18 -5.22 17.96
C THR A 604 -16.20 -6.43 17.03
N ALA A 605 -16.89 -6.33 15.90
CA ALA A 605 -17.08 -7.46 14.99
C ALA A 605 -15.99 -7.64 13.92
N VAL A 606 -14.97 -6.76 13.87
CA VAL A 606 -13.77 -6.91 13.01
C VAL A 606 -12.50 -7.15 13.85
N LEU A 607 -12.47 -6.63 15.08
CA LEU A 607 -11.34 -6.74 16.01
C LEU A 607 -11.56 -7.81 17.10
N GLY A 608 -12.80 -8.24 17.33
CA GLY A 608 -13.16 -9.23 18.37
C GLY A 608 -13.32 -8.66 19.78
N VAL A 609 -13.03 -7.37 19.97
CA VAL A 609 -13.03 -6.67 21.28
C VAL A 609 -13.86 -5.39 21.22
N ALA A 610 -14.65 -5.13 22.25
CA ALA A 610 -15.48 -3.92 22.34
C ALA A 610 -14.62 -2.70 22.67
N PRO A 611 -14.58 -1.66 21.82
CA PRO A 611 -13.72 -0.49 22.03
C PRO A 611 -14.36 0.53 22.98
N SER A 612 -13.52 1.28 23.69
CA SER A 612 -13.88 2.58 24.25
C SER A 612 -13.87 3.64 23.13
N PRO A 613 -14.55 4.80 23.30
CA PRO A 613 -14.60 5.85 22.27
C PRO A 613 -13.22 6.34 21.78
N ASP A 614 -12.20 6.26 22.62
CA ASP A 614 -10.84 6.75 22.34
C ASP A 614 -9.80 5.64 22.15
N ASP A 615 -10.23 4.37 22.09
CA ASP A 615 -9.31 3.25 21.87
C ASP A 615 -8.88 3.20 20.38
N ASP A 616 -7.58 3.09 20.15
CA ASP A 616 -6.98 3.10 18.82
C ASP A 616 -7.18 1.75 18.11
N PHE A 617 -7.65 1.81 16.87
CA PHE A 617 -7.94 0.67 16.00
C PHE A 617 -6.77 -0.32 15.86
N PHE A 618 -5.53 0.16 15.85
CA PHE A 618 -4.34 -0.70 15.77
C PHE A 618 -3.96 -1.27 17.13
N ALA A 619 -4.15 -0.50 18.21
CA ALA A 619 -3.93 -0.99 19.58
C ALA A 619 -4.90 -2.13 19.95
N LEU A 620 -6.07 -2.17 19.31
CA LEU A 620 -7.06 -3.25 19.41
C LEU A 620 -6.85 -4.39 18.39
N GLY A 621 -5.66 -4.54 17.80
CA GLY A 621 -5.35 -5.65 16.88
C GLY A 621 -5.85 -5.47 15.43
N GLY A 622 -6.12 -4.22 15.04
CA GLY A 622 -6.41 -3.83 13.66
C GLY A 622 -5.15 -3.73 12.79
N HIS A 623 -5.31 -4.02 11.50
CA HIS A 623 -4.28 -3.89 10.46
C HIS A 623 -4.95 -3.50 9.13
N SER A 624 -4.17 -3.18 8.09
CA SER A 624 -4.71 -2.62 6.83
C SER A 624 -5.85 -3.42 6.18
N LEU A 625 -5.83 -4.75 6.28
CA LEU A 625 -6.92 -5.59 5.78
C LEU A 625 -8.18 -5.47 6.66
N LYS A 626 -8.05 -5.56 7.98
CA LYS A 626 -9.14 -5.28 8.93
C LYS A 626 -9.67 -3.85 8.79
N ALA A 627 -8.83 -2.86 8.47
CA ALA A 627 -9.25 -1.47 8.26
C ALA A 627 -10.12 -1.35 7.00
N VAL A 628 -9.77 -2.06 5.93
CA VAL A 628 -10.60 -2.18 4.73
C VAL A 628 -11.90 -2.91 5.04
N GLN A 629 -11.87 -4.03 5.76
CA GLN A 629 -13.08 -4.78 6.17
C GLN A 629 -14.02 -3.94 7.03
N LEU A 630 -13.49 -3.23 8.04
CA LEU A 630 -14.25 -2.31 8.88
C LEU A 630 -14.84 -1.17 8.05
N ALA A 631 -14.06 -0.60 7.13
CA ALA A 631 -14.55 0.45 6.25
C ALA A 631 -15.65 -0.03 5.30
N GLU A 632 -15.51 -1.21 4.69
CA GLU A 632 -16.56 -1.78 3.84
C GLU A 632 -17.83 -2.12 4.62
N ARG A 633 -17.69 -2.59 5.86
CA ARG A 633 -18.81 -2.85 6.75
C ARG A 633 -19.52 -1.56 7.15
N LEU A 634 -18.81 -0.58 7.71
CA LEU A 634 -19.40 0.70 8.09
C LEU A 634 -19.97 1.46 6.87
N ARG A 635 -19.37 1.33 5.70
CA ARG A 635 -19.91 1.83 4.41
C ARG A 635 -21.24 1.17 4.04
N THR A 636 -21.39 -0.12 4.33
CA THR A 636 -22.63 -0.89 4.12
C THR A 636 -23.70 -0.52 5.14
N ASP A 637 -23.34 -0.51 6.43
CA ASP A 637 -24.26 -0.33 7.56
C ASP A 637 -24.73 1.14 7.71
N LEU A 638 -23.87 2.12 7.35
CA LEU A 638 -24.16 3.56 7.49
C LEU A 638 -24.45 4.29 6.18
N GLY A 639 -24.22 3.64 5.02
CA GLY A 639 -24.48 4.22 3.70
C GLY A 639 -23.59 5.43 3.33
N LEU A 640 -22.45 5.59 4.01
CA LEU A 640 -21.51 6.70 3.83
C LEU A 640 -20.18 6.19 3.24
N PRO A 641 -19.48 6.97 2.38
CA PRO A 641 -18.19 6.57 1.84
C PRO A 641 -17.13 6.56 2.95
N LEU A 642 -16.81 5.35 3.42
CA LEU A 642 -15.64 5.06 4.23
C LEU A 642 -14.66 4.22 3.42
N THR A 643 -13.38 4.57 3.51
CA THR A 643 -12.25 3.83 2.93
C THR A 643 -11.41 3.22 4.04
N GLY A 644 -10.60 2.21 3.72
CA GLY A 644 -9.63 1.70 4.69
C GLY A 644 -8.71 2.81 5.21
N LEU A 645 -8.31 3.76 4.35
CA LEU A 645 -7.49 4.91 4.74
C LEU A 645 -8.15 5.80 5.79
N ASP A 646 -9.47 6.01 5.73
CA ASP A 646 -10.20 6.79 6.74
C ASP A 646 -10.12 6.15 8.12
N VAL A 647 -10.19 4.82 8.21
CA VAL A 647 -10.01 4.07 9.46
C VAL A 647 -8.56 4.18 9.96
N LEU A 648 -7.58 4.05 9.06
CA LEU A 648 -6.16 4.17 9.39
C LEU A 648 -5.74 5.60 9.84
N GLN A 649 -6.51 6.62 9.42
CA GLN A 649 -6.29 8.04 9.75
C GLN A 649 -7.04 8.50 11.00
N ALA A 650 -8.33 8.19 11.12
CA ALA A 650 -9.15 8.59 12.27
C ALA A 650 -8.86 7.72 13.50
N ARG A 651 -8.62 6.42 13.31
CA ARG A 651 -8.17 5.42 14.31
C ARG A 651 -9.07 5.12 15.49
N THR A 652 -9.80 6.07 16.07
CA THR A 652 -10.68 5.80 17.23
C THR A 652 -12.16 5.84 16.84
N PRO A 653 -13.06 5.15 17.58
CA PRO A 653 -14.50 5.28 17.36
C PRO A 653 -15.00 6.73 17.44
N ARG A 654 -14.44 7.55 18.34
CA ARG A 654 -14.76 8.99 18.45
C ARG A 654 -14.36 9.75 17.20
N ALA A 655 -13.12 9.61 16.74
CA ALA A 655 -12.64 10.29 15.54
C ALA A 655 -13.39 9.85 14.28
N LEU A 656 -13.74 8.57 14.17
CA LEU A 656 -14.59 8.06 13.08
C LEU A 656 -16.04 8.56 13.18
N THR A 657 -16.59 8.73 14.39
CA THR A 657 -17.91 9.33 14.60
C THR A 657 -17.91 10.78 14.13
N VAL A 658 -16.92 11.58 14.54
CA VAL A 658 -16.75 12.98 14.11
C VAL A 658 -16.58 13.07 12.58
N LEU A 659 -15.68 12.29 11.99
CA LEU A 659 -15.45 12.23 10.54
C LEU A 659 -16.74 11.93 9.76
N LEU A 660 -17.55 11.01 10.27
CA LEU A 660 -18.82 10.62 9.64
C LEU A 660 -19.96 11.59 9.92
N ASP A 661 -19.98 12.26 11.05
CA ASP A 661 -20.92 13.35 11.35
C ASP A 661 -20.66 14.57 10.45
N GLU A 662 -19.39 14.95 10.27
CA GLU A 662 -18.96 16.00 9.34
C GLU A 662 -19.35 15.63 7.89
N ARG A 663 -19.00 14.43 7.43
CA ARG A 663 -19.38 13.94 6.08
C ARG A 663 -20.89 13.84 5.89
N ALA A 664 -21.65 13.47 6.92
CA ALA A 664 -23.11 13.43 6.86
C ALA A 664 -23.74 14.83 6.86
N ALA A 665 -23.18 15.79 7.60
CA ALA A 665 -23.59 17.19 7.55
C ALA A 665 -23.31 17.79 6.17
N GLN A 666 -22.13 17.55 5.61
CA GLN A 666 -21.77 17.92 4.23
C GLN A 666 -22.70 17.27 3.20
N GLN A 667 -23.03 15.98 3.33
CA GLN A 667 -23.97 15.30 2.44
C GLN A 667 -25.42 15.76 2.59
N SER A 668 -25.87 16.14 3.79
CA SER A 668 -27.22 16.71 3.99
C SER A 668 -27.33 18.15 3.46
N ALA A 669 -26.27 18.94 3.63
CA ALA A 669 -26.15 20.24 2.96
C ALA A 669 -26.17 20.07 1.42
N ALA A 670 -25.42 19.10 0.88
CA ALA A 670 -25.41 18.77 -0.54
C ALA A 670 -26.75 18.20 -1.05
N LYS A 671 -27.44 17.32 -0.29
CA LYS A 671 -28.76 16.76 -0.65
C LYS A 671 -29.88 17.80 -0.66
N THR A 672 -29.70 18.94 0.01
CA THR A 672 -30.63 20.07 -0.06
C THR A 672 -30.60 20.72 -1.45
N VAL A 673 -29.52 20.52 -2.22
CA VAL A 673 -29.46 20.80 -3.68
C VAL A 673 -29.81 19.52 -4.45
N SER A 674 -31.03 19.47 -4.97
CA SER A 674 -31.62 18.30 -5.64
C SER A 674 -30.72 17.67 -6.73
N ARG A 675 -30.22 16.45 -6.49
CA ARG A 675 -29.52 15.65 -7.51
C ARG A 675 -30.48 15.14 -8.60
N PRO A 676 -30.29 15.47 -9.89
CA PRO A 676 -31.08 14.86 -10.96
C PRO A 676 -30.77 13.35 -11.08
N ALA A 677 -31.76 12.56 -11.50
CA ALA A 677 -31.54 11.18 -11.91
C ALA A 677 -30.75 11.13 -13.24
N PRO A 678 -29.96 10.08 -13.51
CA PRO A 678 -29.26 9.94 -14.79
C PRO A 678 -30.28 9.87 -15.92
N ARG A 679 -30.29 10.91 -16.77
CA ARG A 679 -31.08 10.97 -18.00
C ARG A 679 -30.18 10.68 -19.19
N SER A 680 -30.78 10.18 -20.27
CA SER A 680 -30.12 9.91 -21.54
C SER A 680 -29.35 11.14 -22.06
N ARG A 681 -28.14 10.90 -22.59
CA ARG A 681 -27.24 11.93 -23.15
C ARG A 681 -27.84 12.57 -24.41
N ASP A 682 -28.66 13.61 -24.24
CA ASP A 682 -28.92 14.64 -25.25
C ASP A 682 -28.17 15.91 -24.82
N VAL A 683 -27.03 16.18 -25.46
CA VAL A 683 -26.18 17.34 -25.14
C VAL A 683 -26.88 18.63 -25.59
N ARG A 684 -26.94 19.62 -24.69
CA ARG A 684 -27.64 20.89 -24.95
C ARG A 684 -26.80 21.77 -25.90
N PRO A 685 -27.41 22.53 -26.82
CA PRO A 685 -26.66 23.48 -27.64
C PRO A 685 -25.89 24.50 -26.79
N GLY A 686 -24.61 24.69 -27.08
CA GLY A 686 -23.68 25.55 -26.34
C GLY A 686 -22.92 24.85 -25.21
N THR A 687 -22.84 23.51 -25.22
CA THR A 687 -22.17 22.75 -24.14
C THR A 687 -20.65 22.81 -24.26
N VAL A 688 -19.99 23.09 -23.13
CA VAL A 688 -18.53 23.16 -23.03
C VAL A 688 -17.99 21.93 -22.31
N LEU A 689 -17.13 21.15 -22.95
CA LEU A 689 -16.35 20.11 -22.29
C LEU A 689 -15.16 20.73 -21.57
N VAL A 690 -15.03 20.50 -20.26
CA VAL A 690 -13.87 20.88 -19.46
C VAL A 690 -13.13 19.63 -19.01
N THR A 691 -11.89 19.45 -19.45
CA THR A 691 -10.99 18.39 -18.98
C THR A 691 -10.00 18.95 -17.95
N GLY A 692 -9.58 18.13 -16.97
CA GLY A 692 -8.85 18.62 -15.79
C GLY A 692 -9.75 19.40 -14.83
N ALA A 693 -11.06 19.15 -14.85
CA ALA A 693 -12.09 19.96 -14.18
C ALA A 693 -11.95 20.04 -12.65
N THR A 694 -11.35 19.03 -12.01
CA THR A 694 -11.11 19.00 -10.56
C THR A 694 -9.76 19.61 -10.16
N GLY A 695 -8.97 20.06 -11.15
CA GLY A 695 -7.70 20.76 -10.93
C GLY A 695 -7.90 22.21 -10.51
N GLY A 696 -6.85 22.82 -9.93
CA GLY A 696 -6.93 24.13 -9.28
C GLY A 696 -7.36 25.29 -10.18
N VAL A 697 -7.20 25.19 -11.51
CA VAL A 697 -7.75 26.14 -12.48
C VAL A 697 -9.07 25.64 -13.09
N GLY A 698 -9.16 24.34 -13.40
CA GLY A 698 -10.34 23.73 -14.02
C GLY A 698 -11.62 23.93 -13.21
N ALA A 699 -11.54 23.84 -11.89
CA ALA A 699 -12.71 23.99 -11.02
C ALA A 699 -13.31 25.41 -11.07
N PHE A 700 -12.47 26.44 -11.23
CA PHE A 700 -12.94 27.81 -11.43
C PHE A 700 -13.54 28.00 -12.82
N VAL A 701 -12.93 27.42 -13.87
CA VAL A 701 -13.51 27.44 -15.23
C VAL A 701 -14.90 26.84 -15.24
N VAL A 702 -15.10 25.65 -14.64
CA VAL A 702 -16.41 25.00 -14.53
C VAL A 702 -17.44 25.91 -13.84
N ARG A 703 -17.11 26.46 -12.66
CA ARG A 703 -18.02 27.34 -11.90
C ARG A 703 -18.35 28.63 -12.63
N GLU A 704 -17.37 29.24 -13.29
CA GLU A 704 -17.51 30.52 -14.01
C GLU A 704 -18.32 30.35 -15.32
N LEU A 705 -18.29 29.17 -15.94
CA LEU A 705 -19.19 28.79 -17.04
C LEU A 705 -20.62 28.51 -16.55
N ALA A 706 -20.78 27.73 -15.48
CA ALA A 706 -22.07 27.44 -14.87
C ALA A 706 -22.78 28.72 -14.37
N ALA A 707 -22.03 29.66 -13.78
CA ALA A 707 -22.55 30.96 -13.34
C ALA A 707 -23.03 31.87 -14.50
N ARG A 708 -22.56 31.63 -15.74
CA ARG A 708 -23.11 32.25 -16.97
C ARG A 708 -24.30 31.49 -17.57
N GLY A 709 -24.74 30.40 -16.93
CA GLY A 709 -25.79 29.53 -17.46
C GLY A 709 -25.37 28.72 -18.69
N ARG A 710 -24.06 28.57 -18.96
CA ARG A 710 -23.58 27.68 -20.02
C ARG A 710 -23.60 26.23 -19.50
N PRO A 711 -24.18 25.26 -20.24
CA PRO A 711 -24.06 23.85 -19.89
C PRO A 711 -22.58 23.42 -19.93
N VAL A 712 -22.14 22.71 -18.91
CA VAL A 712 -20.77 22.19 -18.82
C VAL A 712 -20.80 20.67 -18.73
N LEU A 713 -20.05 20.00 -19.61
CA LEU A 713 -19.64 18.61 -19.40
C LEU A 713 -18.26 18.63 -18.73
N ALA A 714 -18.14 18.10 -17.52
CA ALA A 714 -16.89 18.13 -16.79
C ALA A 714 -16.30 16.72 -16.65
N LEU A 715 -15.12 16.48 -17.24
CA LEU A 715 -14.41 15.21 -17.08
C LEU A 715 -13.66 15.20 -15.74
N ALA A 716 -14.03 14.25 -14.88
CA ALA A 716 -13.44 14.09 -13.55
C ALA A 716 -13.29 12.61 -13.20
N ARG A 717 -12.25 12.27 -12.43
CA ARG A 717 -12.13 10.93 -11.85
C ARG A 717 -13.26 10.69 -10.83
N PRO A 718 -13.79 9.46 -10.70
CA PRO A 718 -14.93 9.16 -9.81
C PRO A 718 -14.74 9.68 -8.37
N GLU A 719 -13.54 9.53 -7.82
CA GLU A 719 -13.19 9.99 -6.47
C GLU A 719 -13.23 11.53 -6.29
N SER A 720 -13.16 12.29 -7.39
CA SER A 720 -13.10 13.76 -7.39
C SER A 720 -14.33 14.44 -8.02
N ALA A 721 -15.22 13.68 -8.67
CA ALA A 721 -16.42 14.16 -9.35
C ALA A 721 -17.32 15.05 -8.47
N HIS A 722 -17.41 14.73 -7.17
CA HIS A 722 -18.21 15.45 -6.19
C HIS A 722 -17.74 16.90 -5.93
N LEU A 723 -16.48 17.26 -6.22
CA LEU A 723 -15.92 18.60 -5.98
C LEU A 723 -16.46 19.68 -6.93
N ILE A 724 -17.03 19.26 -8.06
CA ILE A 724 -17.48 20.10 -9.16
C ILE A 724 -18.94 19.84 -9.56
N ALA A 725 -19.61 18.90 -8.90
CA ALA A 725 -21.02 18.59 -9.13
C ALA A 725 -21.91 19.71 -8.58
N THR A 726 -22.28 20.66 -9.42
CA THR A 726 -23.17 21.78 -9.10
C THR A 726 -24.28 21.93 -10.14
N GLU A 727 -25.33 22.69 -9.83
CA GLU A 727 -26.37 23.00 -10.80
C GLU A 727 -25.79 23.64 -12.07
N GLY A 728 -26.15 23.12 -13.25
CA GLY A 728 -25.59 23.52 -14.55
C GLY A 728 -24.34 22.76 -15.02
N VAL A 729 -23.80 21.84 -14.20
CA VAL A 729 -22.62 21.01 -14.54
C VAL A 729 -23.00 19.53 -14.57
N ASP A 730 -22.91 18.91 -15.75
CA ASP A 730 -23.04 17.48 -15.95
C ASP A 730 -21.65 16.84 -15.87
N VAL A 731 -21.41 15.97 -14.89
CA VAL A 731 -20.08 15.36 -14.67
C VAL A 731 -19.97 14.03 -15.44
N ILE A 732 -18.91 13.88 -16.23
CA ILE A 732 -18.49 12.62 -16.84
C ILE A 732 -17.42 12.02 -15.93
N GLU A 733 -17.74 10.86 -15.34
CA GLU A 733 -16.78 10.08 -14.56
C GLU A 733 -15.84 9.32 -15.51
N GLY A 734 -14.56 9.68 -15.52
CA GLY A 734 -13.55 9.08 -16.40
C GLY A 734 -12.15 9.66 -16.17
N ASP A 735 -11.14 9.06 -16.82
CA ASP A 735 -9.75 9.54 -16.79
C ASP A 735 -9.17 9.75 -18.20
N LEU A 736 -7.96 10.31 -18.28
CA LEU A 736 -7.30 10.65 -19.55
C LEU A 736 -6.68 9.44 -20.27
N THR A 737 -6.78 8.23 -19.72
CA THR A 737 -6.26 7.00 -20.34
C THR A 737 -7.31 6.30 -21.21
N ASP A 738 -8.61 6.52 -20.96
CA ASP A 738 -9.68 6.06 -21.87
C ASP A 738 -9.82 7.03 -23.06
N LEU A 739 -8.97 6.80 -24.07
CA LEU A 739 -8.99 7.57 -25.32
C LEU A 739 -10.22 7.27 -26.20
N ALA A 740 -11.09 6.31 -25.84
CA ALA A 740 -12.34 6.07 -26.58
C ALA A 740 -13.45 6.97 -26.03
N GLU A 741 -13.72 6.92 -24.73
CA GLU A 741 -14.72 7.78 -24.09
C GLU A 741 -14.34 9.27 -24.21
N LEU A 742 -13.05 9.62 -24.14
CA LEU A 742 -12.58 10.99 -24.36
C LEU A 742 -12.91 11.51 -25.76
N ARG A 743 -12.74 10.70 -26.81
CA ARG A 743 -13.08 11.09 -28.19
C ARG A 743 -14.58 11.26 -28.38
N ASP A 744 -15.39 10.37 -27.80
CA ASP A 744 -16.85 10.46 -27.85
C ASP A 744 -17.38 11.70 -27.11
N ALA A 745 -16.80 12.04 -25.96
CA ALA A 745 -17.13 13.25 -25.21
C ALA A 745 -16.76 14.53 -25.97
N VAL A 746 -15.58 14.58 -26.60
CA VAL A 746 -15.15 15.71 -27.44
C VAL A 746 -16.03 15.88 -28.68
N ALA A 747 -16.39 14.78 -29.35
CA ALA A 747 -17.23 14.81 -30.54
C ALA A 747 -18.67 15.30 -30.26
N GLN A 748 -19.10 15.27 -29.00
CA GLN A 748 -20.42 15.72 -28.54
C GLN A 748 -20.42 17.17 -27.99
N ALA A 749 -19.27 17.83 -27.87
CA ALA A 749 -19.15 19.17 -27.28
C ALA A 749 -19.05 20.30 -28.31
N ASP A 750 -19.70 21.44 -28.03
CA ASP A 750 -19.62 22.64 -28.88
C ASP A 750 -18.31 23.43 -28.69
N ALA A 751 -17.68 23.29 -27.53
CA ALA A 751 -16.37 23.85 -27.21
C ALA A 751 -15.60 22.93 -26.26
N VAL A 752 -14.26 22.96 -26.35
CA VAL A 752 -13.38 22.20 -25.45
C VAL A 752 -12.46 23.16 -24.71
N VAL A 753 -12.36 23.00 -23.39
CA VAL A 753 -11.37 23.66 -22.53
C VAL A 753 -10.54 22.59 -21.82
N HIS A 754 -9.23 22.62 -22.02
CA HIS A 754 -8.30 21.71 -21.34
C HIS A 754 -7.52 22.44 -20.26
N ALA A 755 -7.82 22.15 -18.99
CA ALA A 755 -7.20 22.77 -17.82
C ALA A 755 -5.96 22.00 -17.36
N ALA A 756 -4.83 22.30 -17.99
CA ALA A 756 -3.57 21.56 -18.01
C ALA A 756 -2.67 21.82 -16.77
N CYS A 757 -3.26 21.75 -15.57
CA CYS A 757 -2.59 22.05 -14.31
C CYS A 757 -1.96 20.82 -13.61
N THR A 758 -2.17 19.60 -14.13
CA THR A 758 -1.74 18.34 -13.50
C THR A 758 -1.23 17.31 -14.51
N PHE A 759 -0.31 17.70 -15.39
CA PHE A 759 0.47 16.71 -16.16
C PHE A 759 1.20 15.80 -15.16
N THR A 760 1.03 14.49 -15.28
CA THR A 760 1.74 13.52 -14.44
C THR A 760 2.67 12.62 -15.24
N ARG A 761 2.44 12.55 -16.56
CA ARG A 761 3.07 11.59 -17.48
C ARG A 761 3.04 12.13 -18.91
N HIS A 762 4.21 12.57 -19.40
CA HIS A 762 4.39 13.18 -20.74
C HIS A 762 3.72 12.38 -21.86
N ASP A 763 3.77 11.05 -21.79
CA ASP A 763 3.16 10.11 -22.73
C ASP A 763 1.62 10.11 -22.70
N VAL A 764 1.03 10.03 -21.50
CA VAL A 764 -0.44 10.01 -21.32
C VAL A 764 -1.06 11.34 -21.74
N ASP A 765 -0.45 12.44 -21.29
CA ASP A 765 -0.98 13.77 -21.52
C ASP A 765 -0.91 14.18 -23.01
N LEU A 766 0.14 13.75 -23.74
CA LEU A 766 0.23 13.93 -25.19
C LEU A 766 -0.80 13.10 -25.96
N ALA A 767 -0.96 11.81 -25.61
CA ALA A 767 -1.94 10.93 -26.26
C ALA A 767 -3.38 11.42 -26.06
N ALA A 768 -3.69 11.94 -24.87
CA ALA A 768 -4.98 12.58 -24.59
C ALA A 768 -5.16 13.89 -25.38
N MET A 769 -4.13 14.73 -25.48
CA MET A 769 -4.17 15.96 -26.29
C MET A 769 -4.40 15.66 -27.78
N GLU A 770 -3.68 14.69 -28.33
CA GLU A 770 -3.84 14.24 -29.72
C GLU A 770 -5.26 13.72 -29.97
N ALA A 771 -5.79 12.87 -29.08
CA ALA A 771 -7.15 12.37 -29.17
C ALA A 771 -8.22 13.49 -29.10
N MET A 772 -8.02 14.53 -28.27
CA MET A 772 -8.92 15.69 -28.22
C MET A 772 -8.82 16.58 -29.47
N VAL A 773 -7.61 16.78 -30.01
CA VAL A 773 -7.40 17.59 -31.22
C VAL A 773 -7.97 16.89 -32.46
N ASP A 774 -7.80 15.57 -32.60
CA ASP A 774 -8.35 14.77 -33.69
C ASP A 774 -9.89 14.67 -33.66
N ALA A 775 -10.47 14.56 -32.47
CA ALA A 775 -11.93 14.47 -32.30
C ALA A 775 -12.63 15.83 -32.44
N TRP A 776 -11.91 16.94 -32.26
CA TRP A 776 -12.46 18.29 -32.35
C TRP A 776 -12.79 18.67 -33.81
N ARG A 777 -14.02 19.13 -34.07
CA ARG A 777 -14.56 19.22 -35.45
C ARG A 777 -14.95 20.58 -36.01
N ARG A 778 -15.13 21.66 -35.20
CA ARG A 778 -15.44 23.05 -35.66
C ARG A 778 -15.61 24.14 -34.57
N GLY A 779 -15.60 23.82 -33.27
CA GLY A 779 -15.91 24.77 -32.18
C GLY A 779 -14.71 25.53 -31.57
N PRO A 780 -14.88 26.39 -30.56
CA PRO A 780 -13.74 26.92 -29.80
C PRO A 780 -12.93 25.81 -29.10
N PHE A 781 -11.60 25.92 -29.12
CA PHE A 781 -10.69 25.06 -28.34
C PHE A 781 -9.74 25.96 -27.56
N VAL A 782 -9.72 25.82 -26.24
CA VAL A 782 -8.90 26.62 -25.33
C VAL A 782 -8.01 25.73 -24.49
N PHE A 783 -6.69 25.85 -24.67
CA PHE A 783 -5.69 25.23 -23.80
C PHE A 783 -5.36 26.19 -22.65
N VAL A 784 -5.43 25.73 -21.41
CA VAL A 784 -5.19 26.55 -20.21
C VAL A 784 -4.04 25.96 -19.40
N SER A 785 -2.95 26.71 -19.22
CA SER A 785 -1.72 26.23 -18.55
C SER A 785 -1.19 27.26 -17.55
N SER A 786 -0.47 26.82 -16.51
CA SER A 786 0.25 27.70 -15.58
C SER A 786 1.71 27.92 -16.00
N VAL A 787 2.19 29.17 -15.85
CA VAL A 787 3.53 29.61 -16.28
C VAL A 787 4.66 29.03 -15.42
N ASP A 788 4.38 28.72 -14.14
CA ASP A 788 5.32 28.13 -13.15
C ASP A 788 6.02 26.84 -13.64
N ALA A 789 5.55 26.26 -14.74
CA ALA A 789 5.97 25.00 -15.33
C ALA A 789 6.99 25.09 -16.48
N TYR A 790 7.16 26.26 -17.09
CA TYR A 790 7.88 26.39 -18.36
C TYR A 790 9.38 26.69 -18.19
N GLY A 791 9.82 27.05 -16.98
CA GLY A 791 11.21 27.38 -16.65
C GLY A 791 11.83 26.38 -15.66
N HIS A 792 12.52 25.36 -16.18
CA HIS A 792 13.37 24.48 -15.39
C HIS A 792 14.67 24.23 -16.17
N PRO A 793 15.74 25.00 -15.93
CA PRO A 793 17.08 24.59 -16.35
C PRO A 793 17.54 23.38 -15.52
N GLY A 794 18.47 22.58 -16.05
CA GLY A 794 18.94 21.33 -15.43
C GLY A 794 19.86 21.49 -14.21
N THR A 795 19.67 22.52 -13.38
CA THR A 795 20.45 22.80 -12.16
C THR A 795 19.54 23.31 -11.05
N ASP A 796 19.97 23.25 -9.78
CA ASP A 796 19.20 23.68 -8.60
C ASP A 796 18.95 25.21 -8.49
N ARG A 797 19.00 25.95 -9.60
CA ARG A 797 18.76 27.39 -9.66
C ARG A 797 17.80 27.74 -10.79
N VAL A 798 16.61 28.21 -10.42
CA VAL A 798 15.63 28.77 -11.36
C VAL A 798 16.08 30.20 -11.73
N ALA A 799 16.38 30.42 -13.01
CA ALA A 799 16.45 31.75 -13.61
C ALA A 799 15.23 31.92 -14.51
N GLU A 800 14.43 32.97 -14.28
CA GLU A 800 13.06 33.10 -14.81
C GLU A 800 12.97 33.35 -16.32
N GLU A 801 14.11 33.55 -16.99
CA GLU A 801 14.22 33.58 -18.45
C GLU A 801 15.47 32.78 -18.88
N SER A 802 15.34 31.47 -19.13
CA SER A 802 16.34 30.78 -19.94
C SER A 802 16.35 31.43 -21.34
N PRO A 803 17.50 31.89 -21.86
CA PRO A 803 17.61 32.26 -23.27
C PRO A 803 17.28 31.05 -24.18
N PRO A 804 17.09 31.21 -25.50
CA PRO A 804 16.45 30.20 -26.38
C PRO A 804 17.16 28.84 -26.58
N HIS A 805 18.15 28.51 -25.73
CA HIS A 805 19.17 27.49 -25.95
C HIS A 805 19.47 26.61 -24.72
N GLU A 806 18.67 26.66 -23.65
CA GLU A 806 18.77 25.73 -22.51
C GLU A 806 17.61 24.70 -22.46
N PRO A 807 17.83 23.49 -21.90
CA PRO A 807 16.85 22.40 -21.94
C PRO A 807 15.72 22.60 -20.92
N VAL A 808 14.48 22.49 -21.42
CA VAL A 808 13.25 22.50 -20.61
C VAL A 808 13.05 21.15 -19.92
N SER A 809 12.55 21.14 -18.67
CA SER A 809 12.15 19.88 -17.99
C SER A 809 11.16 19.03 -18.81
N PRO A 810 11.09 17.70 -18.58
CA PRO A 810 10.08 16.84 -19.22
C PRO A 810 8.64 17.31 -19.03
N TYR A 811 8.32 17.90 -17.86
CA TYR A 811 7.01 18.46 -17.55
C TYR A 811 6.70 19.74 -18.34
N GLY A 812 7.64 20.70 -18.38
CA GLY A 812 7.51 21.90 -19.22
C GLY A 812 7.52 21.57 -20.71
N ARG A 813 8.23 20.50 -21.10
CA ARG A 813 8.27 20.01 -22.47
C ARG A 813 6.93 19.41 -22.92
N ALA A 814 6.26 18.63 -22.07
CA ALA A 814 4.90 18.13 -22.32
C ALA A 814 3.94 19.29 -22.67
N LYS A 815 3.98 20.36 -21.87
CA LYS A 815 3.16 21.56 -22.06
C LYS A 815 3.43 22.25 -23.40
N LEU A 816 4.70 22.47 -23.74
CA LEU A 816 5.11 23.08 -25.02
C LEU A 816 4.72 22.21 -26.22
N ASP A 817 4.87 20.89 -26.13
CA ASP A 817 4.51 19.96 -27.20
C ASP A 817 2.97 19.93 -27.42
N CYS A 818 2.17 19.92 -26.34
CA CYS A 818 0.70 20.05 -26.38
C CYS A 818 0.23 21.41 -26.92
N GLU A 819 0.82 22.51 -26.43
CA GLU A 819 0.54 23.87 -26.90
C GLU A 819 0.81 24.00 -28.41
N ALA A 820 1.95 23.50 -28.87
CA ALA A 820 2.31 23.49 -30.28
C ALA A 820 1.36 22.60 -31.11
N MET A 821 0.82 21.50 -30.55
CA MET A 821 -0.17 20.65 -31.20
C MET A 821 -1.49 21.40 -31.47
N VAL A 822 -2.03 22.08 -30.46
CA VAL A 822 -3.24 22.90 -30.59
C VAL A 822 -3.03 24.06 -31.56
N LEU A 823 -1.89 24.77 -31.48
CA LEU A 823 -1.59 25.90 -32.36
C LEU A 823 -1.38 25.50 -33.84
N ARG A 824 -0.83 24.30 -34.09
CA ARG A 824 -0.76 23.69 -35.43
C ARG A 824 -2.14 23.34 -35.96
N ALA A 825 -2.97 22.65 -35.17
CA ALA A 825 -4.33 22.28 -35.56
C ALA A 825 -5.21 23.51 -35.85
N ALA A 826 -5.00 24.61 -35.13
CA ALA A 826 -5.65 25.88 -35.36
C ALA A 826 -5.17 26.65 -36.60
N GLY A 827 -4.09 26.21 -37.28
CA GLY A 827 -3.52 26.90 -38.43
C GLY A 827 -2.91 28.27 -38.13
N THR A 828 -2.53 28.54 -36.86
CA THR A 828 -2.11 29.88 -36.40
C THR A 828 -0.60 30.10 -36.40
N GLU A 829 0.21 29.07 -36.69
CA GLU A 829 1.70 29.12 -36.70
C GLU A 829 2.30 29.87 -35.49
N GLY A 830 1.76 29.63 -34.29
CA GLY A 830 2.24 30.26 -33.05
C GLY A 830 1.70 31.67 -32.76
N ARG A 831 0.79 32.20 -33.58
CA ARG A 831 0.14 33.52 -33.39
C ARG A 831 -1.28 33.42 -32.84
N GLY A 832 -1.50 32.50 -31.89
CA GLY A 832 -2.80 32.25 -31.27
C GLY A 832 -3.36 33.49 -30.54
N GLY A 833 -4.66 33.74 -30.69
CA GLY A 833 -5.33 34.98 -30.28
C GLY A 833 -5.61 35.13 -28.78
N ALA A 834 -4.63 34.86 -27.90
CA ALA A 834 -4.70 35.17 -26.47
C ALA A 834 -3.31 35.24 -25.79
N SER A 835 -2.28 35.79 -26.45
CA SER A 835 -0.94 35.93 -25.86
C SER A 835 -0.95 36.65 -24.51
N ALA A 836 -0.81 35.86 -23.44
CA ALA A 836 -0.68 36.25 -22.04
C ALA A 836 -1.78 37.19 -21.48
N VAL A 837 -2.87 36.61 -20.97
CA VAL A 837 -3.79 37.32 -20.06
C VAL A 837 -3.14 37.47 -18.67
N ARG A 838 -2.24 38.46 -18.54
CA ARG A 838 -1.58 38.79 -17.26
C ARG A 838 -2.55 39.56 -16.37
N SER A 839 -3.13 38.88 -15.37
CA SER A 839 -4.20 39.40 -14.51
C SER A 839 -3.81 39.38 -13.03
N PRO A 840 -4.26 40.34 -12.21
CA PRO A 840 -4.07 40.28 -10.76
C PRO A 840 -5.05 39.28 -10.14
N ILE A 841 -4.77 38.91 -8.87
CA ILE A 841 -5.61 39.39 -7.78
C ILE A 841 -6.99 38.72 -7.75
N VAL A 842 -7.10 37.38 -7.68
CA VAL A 842 -8.29 36.69 -7.14
C VAL A 842 -7.95 35.26 -6.67
N TRP A 843 -8.24 34.92 -5.41
CA TRP A 843 -8.68 33.59 -4.98
C TRP A 843 -9.96 33.79 -4.15
N GLY A 844 -10.84 32.80 -4.06
CA GLY A 844 -11.93 32.81 -3.06
C GLY A 844 -11.54 32.03 -1.80
N ALA A 845 -12.24 32.23 -0.69
CA ALA A 845 -12.01 31.55 0.60
C ALA A 845 -12.29 30.01 0.57
N HIS A 846 -11.43 29.25 -0.11
CA HIS A 846 -11.54 27.80 -0.31
C HIS A 846 -10.71 26.99 0.72
N ASP A 847 -11.19 25.81 1.09
CA ASP A 847 -10.61 24.96 2.14
C ASP A 847 -9.11 24.66 1.94
N ARG A 848 -8.68 24.31 0.73
CA ARG A 848 -7.28 24.02 0.39
C ARG A 848 -6.34 25.23 0.55
N LEU A 849 -6.88 26.45 0.49
CA LEU A 849 -6.12 27.68 0.74
C LEU A 849 -6.07 27.99 2.25
N ARG A 850 -7.16 27.70 2.97
CA ARG A 850 -7.20 27.74 4.45
C ARG A 850 -6.25 26.70 5.08
N GLU A 851 -6.06 25.53 4.45
CA GLU A 851 -5.03 24.56 4.84
C GLU A 851 -3.60 25.13 4.74
N GLN A 852 -3.32 26.04 3.80
CA GLN A 852 -1.99 26.68 3.71
C GLN A 852 -1.75 27.67 4.86
N LEU A 853 -2.77 28.31 5.42
CA LEU A 853 -2.63 29.07 6.68
C LEU A 853 -2.43 28.16 7.92
N ARG A 854 -2.65 26.86 7.80
CA ARG A 854 -2.42 25.88 8.88
C ARG A 854 -1.05 25.21 8.80
N TRP A 855 -0.44 25.10 7.61
CA TRP A 855 0.74 24.27 7.38
C TRP A 855 1.79 24.90 6.46
N GLY A 856 3.07 24.56 6.69
CA GLY A 856 4.20 25.03 5.88
C GLY A 856 4.50 26.53 6.06
N ALA A 857 5.25 27.11 5.13
CA ALA A 857 5.74 28.49 5.19
C ALA A 857 4.66 29.53 5.52
N LEU A 858 3.50 29.49 4.85
CA LEU A 858 2.38 30.40 5.12
C LEU A 858 1.84 30.20 6.55
N GLY A 859 1.69 28.95 6.98
CA GLY A 859 1.21 28.60 8.32
C GLY A 859 2.16 29.02 9.44
N THR A 860 3.47 28.88 9.25
CA THR A 860 4.47 29.36 10.22
C THR A 860 4.39 30.89 10.39
N LEU A 861 4.22 31.64 9.30
CA LEU A 861 4.02 33.09 9.36
C LEU A 861 2.67 33.46 9.99
N TYR A 862 1.58 32.77 9.62
CA TYR A 862 0.26 32.96 10.19
C TYR A 862 0.25 32.73 11.71
N GLN A 863 0.80 31.61 12.18
CA GLN A 863 0.87 31.28 13.60
C GLN A 863 1.80 32.24 14.37
N SER A 864 2.92 32.66 13.78
CA SER A 864 3.80 33.65 14.42
C SER A 864 3.13 35.02 14.54
N ALA A 865 2.39 35.45 13.50
CA ALA A 865 1.58 36.66 13.55
C ALA A 865 0.45 36.52 14.59
N LEU A 866 -0.35 35.45 14.55
CA LEU A 866 -1.46 35.18 15.49
C LEU A 866 -1.00 35.20 16.95
N GLN A 867 0.15 34.59 17.24
CA GLN A 867 0.72 34.47 18.58
C GLN A 867 1.58 35.68 18.99
N GLY A 868 1.74 36.69 18.14
CA GLY A 868 2.56 37.88 18.40
C GLY A 868 4.06 37.60 18.55
N ARG A 869 4.55 36.48 18.01
CA ARG A 869 5.97 36.09 18.06
C ARG A 869 6.78 36.87 17.01
N PRO A 870 8.08 37.13 17.23
CA PRO A 870 8.94 37.72 16.20
C PRO A 870 8.94 36.86 14.92
N ILE A 871 8.91 37.52 13.77
CA ILE A 871 8.90 36.89 12.45
C ILE A 871 10.25 37.16 11.78
N ASP A 872 11.15 36.19 11.85
CA ASP A 872 12.47 36.26 11.23
C ASP A 872 12.38 35.85 9.75
N LEU A 873 12.63 36.80 8.84
CA LEU A 873 12.62 36.63 7.39
C LEU A 873 14.04 36.81 6.79
N PRO A 874 14.41 36.09 5.73
CA PRO A 874 15.69 36.32 5.05
C PRO A 874 15.70 37.69 4.35
N ARG A 875 16.79 38.45 4.47
CA ARG A 875 16.97 39.72 3.73
C ARG A 875 17.13 39.46 2.23
N PRO A 876 16.62 40.33 1.33
CA PRO A 876 16.98 40.31 -0.08
C PRO A 876 18.51 40.24 -0.29
N GLY A 877 18.95 39.40 -1.21
CA GLY A 877 20.37 39.06 -1.44
C GLY A 877 20.96 37.98 -0.52
N THR A 878 20.26 37.52 0.53
CA THR A 878 20.77 36.42 1.39
C THR A 878 20.94 35.14 0.56
N GLY A 879 22.09 34.47 0.67
CA GLY A 879 22.43 33.33 -0.20
C GLY A 879 22.65 33.68 -1.69
N GLY A 880 22.58 34.95 -2.07
CA GLY A 880 22.57 35.40 -3.48
C GLY A 880 21.19 35.35 -4.13
N HIS A 881 20.10 35.37 -3.34
CA HIS A 881 18.72 35.27 -3.81
C HIS A 881 17.89 36.48 -3.36
N ASP A 882 17.01 36.98 -4.24
CA ASP A 882 15.97 37.92 -3.87
C ASP A 882 14.76 37.13 -3.32
N TRP A 883 14.45 37.33 -2.04
CA TRP A 883 13.52 36.47 -1.30
C TRP A 883 12.07 36.90 -1.49
N TYR A 884 11.41 36.25 -2.44
CA TYR A 884 9.95 36.32 -2.60
C TYR A 884 9.28 35.16 -1.89
N GLY A 885 8.02 35.37 -1.52
CA GLY A 885 7.17 34.38 -0.88
C GLY A 885 6.25 33.66 -1.86
N ALA A 886 5.26 32.95 -1.27
CA ALA A 886 4.41 31.99 -1.98
C ALA A 886 3.82 32.52 -3.29
N ALA A 887 3.73 31.62 -4.28
CA ALA A 887 3.09 31.88 -5.57
C ALA A 887 1.56 31.91 -5.45
N TRP A 888 0.92 32.95 -6.00
CA TRP A 888 -0.54 33.11 -5.99
C TRP A 888 -1.10 32.95 -7.41
N VAL A 889 -1.96 31.95 -7.62
CA VAL A 889 -2.56 31.65 -8.93
C VAL A 889 -3.95 32.26 -9.04
N HIS A 890 -4.15 33.20 -9.98
CA HIS A 890 -5.40 33.97 -10.08
C HIS A 890 -6.48 33.28 -10.90
N ALA A 891 -6.92 32.11 -10.41
CA ALA A 891 -7.75 31.16 -11.13
C ALA A 891 -9.11 31.73 -11.58
N ALA A 892 -9.76 32.60 -10.77
CA ALA A 892 -11.06 33.18 -11.15
C ALA A 892 -10.96 34.23 -12.26
N ALA A 893 -9.90 35.06 -12.26
CA ALA A 893 -9.70 36.04 -13.34
C ALA A 893 -9.31 35.36 -14.66
N LEU A 894 -8.51 34.29 -14.60
CA LEU A 894 -8.24 33.44 -15.74
C LEU A 894 -9.50 32.72 -16.24
N ALA A 895 -10.32 32.16 -15.34
CA ALA A 895 -11.59 31.53 -15.70
C ALA A 895 -12.54 32.50 -16.42
N ARG A 896 -12.59 33.77 -15.99
CA ARG A 896 -13.32 34.84 -16.70
C ARG A 896 -12.77 35.10 -18.10
N ALA A 897 -11.45 35.14 -18.26
CA ALA A 897 -10.82 35.36 -19.55
C ALA A 897 -11.06 34.17 -20.50
N VAL A 898 -10.90 32.95 -20.00
CA VAL A 898 -11.21 31.69 -20.72
C VAL A 898 -12.68 31.65 -21.13
N ALA A 899 -13.61 32.00 -20.24
CA ALA A 899 -15.04 32.09 -20.56
C ALA A 899 -15.33 33.17 -21.62
N ALA A 900 -14.66 34.32 -21.56
CA ALA A 900 -14.78 35.38 -22.58
C ALA A 900 -14.16 34.98 -23.93
N CYS A 901 -13.13 34.12 -23.96
CA CYS A 901 -12.63 33.52 -25.20
C CYS A 901 -13.69 32.67 -25.91
N LEU A 902 -14.65 32.08 -25.19
CA LEU A 902 -15.78 31.33 -25.77
C LEU A 902 -16.92 32.21 -26.32
N GLU A 903 -16.79 33.54 -26.24
CA GLU A 903 -17.74 34.52 -26.83
C GLU A 903 -17.23 35.07 -28.18
N ARG A 904 -16.06 34.61 -28.64
CA ARG A 904 -15.44 34.96 -29.92
C ARG A 904 -14.90 33.69 -30.59
N PRO A 905 -14.70 33.66 -31.93
CA PRO A 905 -14.07 32.52 -32.59
C PRO A 905 -12.56 32.53 -32.29
N VAL A 906 -12.17 31.91 -31.17
CA VAL A 906 -10.78 31.84 -30.70
C VAL A 906 -10.35 30.39 -30.57
N HIS A 907 -9.32 30.03 -31.33
CA HIS A 907 -8.41 28.94 -30.98
C HIS A 907 -7.25 29.59 -30.23
N GLY A 908 -7.03 29.21 -28.98
CA GLY A 908 -6.18 30.00 -28.09
C GLY A 908 -5.56 29.23 -26.94
N VAL A 909 -4.42 29.75 -26.51
CA VAL A 909 -3.69 29.35 -25.30
C VAL A 909 -3.88 30.44 -24.27
N ALA A 910 -4.43 30.09 -23.11
CA ALA A 910 -4.65 31.00 -21.98
C ALA A 910 -3.70 30.63 -20.85
N ASN A 911 -2.60 31.36 -20.73
CA ASN A 911 -1.58 31.10 -19.71
C ASN A 911 -1.83 31.88 -18.41
N ALA A 912 -1.87 31.14 -17.29
CA ALA A 912 -1.92 31.65 -15.93
C ALA A 912 -0.51 32.05 -15.49
N CYS A 913 -0.20 33.35 -15.46
CA CYS A 913 0.91 33.84 -14.66
C CYS A 913 0.48 33.83 -13.18
N SER A 914 1.27 33.22 -12.31
CA SER A 914 1.15 33.47 -10.88
C SER A 914 1.66 34.89 -10.55
N GLY A 915 1.16 35.46 -9.46
CA GLY A 915 1.72 36.66 -8.84
C GLY A 915 2.48 36.26 -7.58
N HIS A 916 3.68 36.78 -7.38
CA HIS A 916 4.44 36.58 -6.15
C HIS A 916 4.20 37.73 -5.17
N VAL A 917 4.02 37.39 -3.89
CA VAL A 917 4.09 38.34 -2.77
C VAL A 917 5.48 38.22 -2.15
N SER A 918 6.09 39.27 -1.61
CA SER A 918 7.29 39.07 -0.79
C SER A 918 6.91 38.42 0.56
N TRP A 919 7.82 37.66 1.18
CA TRP A 919 7.56 37.15 2.54
C TRP A 919 7.29 38.29 3.54
N HIS A 920 7.90 39.46 3.31
CA HIS A 920 7.69 40.66 4.10
C HIS A 920 6.27 41.22 3.97
N ASP A 921 5.79 41.46 2.75
CA ASP A 921 4.45 42.00 2.52
C ASP A 921 3.35 41.05 3.00
N LEU A 922 3.59 39.74 2.90
CA LEU A 922 2.67 38.73 3.43
C LEU A 922 2.65 38.71 4.96
N ALA A 923 3.82 38.71 5.60
CA ALA A 923 3.90 38.78 7.06
C ALA A 923 3.29 40.09 7.60
N GLN A 924 3.45 41.20 6.88
CA GLN A 924 2.83 42.47 7.19
C GLN A 924 1.30 42.42 7.05
N ASP A 925 0.76 41.95 5.91
CA ASP A 925 -0.70 41.80 5.73
C ASP A 925 -1.31 40.90 6.81
N LEU A 926 -0.65 39.77 7.14
CA LEU A 926 -1.10 38.87 8.21
C LEU A 926 -1.07 39.54 9.60
N THR A 927 0.01 40.24 9.94
CA THR A 927 0.15 40.93 11.23
C THR A 927 -0.89 42.04 11.39
N GLU A 928 -1.15 42.81 10.33
CA GLU A 928 -2.14 43.89 10.33
C GLU A 928 -3.59 43.36 10.35
N LEU A 929 -3.90 42.30 9.62
CA LEU A 929 -5.23 41.68 9.63
C LEU A 929 -5.57 41.00 10.96
N LEU A 930 -4.58 40.39 11.62
CA LEU A 930 -4.74 39.75 12.94
C LEU A 930 -4.64 40.73 14.12
N GLY A 931 -4.40 42.03 13.87
CA GLY A 931 -4.25 43.04 14.93
C GLY A 931 -3.02 42.82 15.83
N SER A 932 -2.01 42.12 15.32
CA SER A 932 -0.86 41.64 16.08
C SER A 932 0.24 42.70 16.24
N ARG A 933 1.16 42.44 17.19
CA ARG A 933 2.39 43.22 17.42
C ARG A 933 3.66 42.42 17.11
N ALA A 934 3.55 41.38 16.28
CA ALA A 934 4.69 40.59 15.82
C ALA A 934 5.78 41.48 15.19
N ASP A 935 7.02 41.32 15.63
CA ASP A 935 8.17 42.09 15.17
C ASP A 935 8.80 41.41 13.95
N ILE A 936 8.66 41.99 12.76
CA ILE A 936 9.14 41.44 11.49
C ILE A 936 10.61 41.85 11.29
N ARG A 937 11.51 40.87 11.27
CA ARG A 937 12.97 41.07 11.29
C ARG A 937 13.64 40.51 10.06
N GLY A 938 14.54 41.28 9.44
CA GLY A 938 15.42 40.78 8.39
C GLY A 938 16.67 40.12 8.96
N THR A 939 16.85 38.83 8.71
CA THR A 939 18.03 38.04 9.09
C THR A 939 18.94 37.70 7.90
N GLY A 940 20.19 37.31 8.18
CA GLY A 940 21.16 36.86 7.17
C GLY A 940 21.25 35.34 7.01
N ALA A 941 20.28 34.61 7.58
CA ALA A 941 20.13 33.17 7.42
C ALA A 941 18.78 32.87 6.75
N VAL A 942 18.63 31.68 6.20
CA VAL A 942 17.35 31.23 5.63
C VAL A 942 16.69 30.28 6.63
N PRO A 943 15.51 30.61 7.19
CA PRO A 943 14.75 29.68 8.00
C PRO A 943 14.32 28.49 7.14
N ARG A 944 14.52 27.26 7.63
CA ARG A 944 14.26 26.01 6.89
C ARG A 944 12.83 25.94 6.31
N ASP A 945 11.85 26.49 7.02
CA ASP A 945 10.44 26.48 6.59
C ASP A 945 10.12 27.53 5.52
N LEU A 946 11.01 28.52 5.30
CA LEU A 946 10.94 29.51 4.22
C LEU A 946 11.88 29.16 3.05
N ASP A 947 12.73 28.15 3.20
CA ASP A 947 13.71 27.69 2.20
C ASP A 947 13.07 26.79 1.13
N HIS A 948 12.12 27.34 0.37
CA HIS A 948 11.55 26.65 -0.79
C HIS A 948 12.48 26.76 -2.01
N ARG A 949 12.58 25.67 -2.80
CA ARG A 949 13.45 25.57 -4.00
C ARG A 949 13.07 26.47 -5.19
N TRP A 950 12.13 27.38 -5.03
CA TRP A 950 11.50 28.14 -6.11
C TRP A 950 11.69 29.64 -5.84
N HIS A 951 12.44 30.32 -6.70
CA HIS A 951 12.78 31.74 -6.55
C HIS A 951 12.55 32.46 -7.89
N TYR A 952 12.11 33.71 -7.82
CA TYR A 952 11.61 34.52 -8.94
C TYR A 952 12.19 35.95 -8.84
N ASP A 953 12.03 36.82 -9.85
CA ASP A 953 12.45 38.24 -9.79
C ASP A 953 11.27 39.18 -10.10
N SER A 954 10.68 39.76 -9.04
CA SER A 954 9.51 40.63 -9.17
C SER A 954 9.72 41.86 -10.06
N ALA A 955 10.96 42.33 -10.23
CA ALA A 955 11.26 43.50 -11.05
C ALA A 955 11.07 43.22 -12.56
N ARG A 956 10.97 41.95 -12.97
CA ARG A 956 10.81 41.49 -14.35
C ARG A 956 9.38 41.10 -14.70
N LEU A 957 8.48 41.05 -13.71
CA LEU A 957 7.07 40.75 -13.92
C LEU A 957 6.36 41.95 -14.60
N ALA A 958 5.57 41.68 -15.65
CA ALA A 958 4.81 42.73 -16.32
C ALA A 958 3.62 43.22 -15.46
N ARG A 959 3.25 44.49 -15.63
CA ARG A 959 2.22 45.15 -14.82
C ARG A 959 0.86 44.44 -14.89
N PRO A 960 0.15 44.25 -13.75
CA PRO A 960 -1.15 43.59 -13.74
C PRO A 960 -2.25 44.37 -14.47
N LEU A 961 -3.29 43.67 -14.92
CA LEU A 961 -4.63 44.26 -15.10
C LEU A 961 -5.15 44.88 -13.78
N ARG A 962 -6.26 45.64 -13.82
CA ARG A 962 -6.88 46.20 -12.60
C ARG A 962 -7.81 45.17 -11.96
N ALA A 963 -7.62 44.90 -10.66
CA ALA A 963 -8.53 44.07 -9.87
C ALA A 963 -9.89 44.77 -9.70
N ARG A 964 -10.96 44.00 -9.46
CA ARG A 964 -12.25 44.57 -9.04
C ARG A 964 -12.24 44.80 -7.51
N PRO A 965 -13.10 45.70 -6.98
CA PRO A 965 -13.29 45.81 -5.55
C PRO A 965 -13.67 44.46 -4.93
N GLY A 966 -13.00 44.06 -3.85
CA GLY A 966 -13.21 42.78 -3.17
C GLY A 966 -12.40 41.60 -3.72
N GLU A 967 -11.59 41.78 -4.78
CA GLU A 967 -10.76 40.70 -5.35
C GLU A 967 -9.28 40.77 -4.94
N ASP A 968 -8.85 41.83 -4.24
CA ASP A 968 -7.45 42.03 -3.87
C ASP A 968 -6.95 41.02 -2.80
N ARG A 969 -5.62 40.82 -2.75
CA ARG A 969 -4.95 39.88 -1.83
C ARG A 969 -5.38 40.04 -0.38
N ARG A 970 -5.57 41.27 0.07
CA ARG A 970 -5.80 41.57 1.49
C ARG A 970 -7.24 41.30 1.88
N THR A 971 -8.20 41.61 1.01
CA THR A 971 -9.60 41.18 1.19
C THR A 971 -9.70 39.66 1.24
N VAL A 972 -9.01 38.95 0.34
CA VAL A 972 -9.02 37.47 0.32
C VAL A 972 -8.37 36.88 1.58
N LEU A 973 -7.23 37.43 2.03
CA LEU A 973 -6.61 37.02 3.29
C LEU A 973 -7.53 37.27 4.50
N ALA A 974 -8.26 38.39 4.52
CA ALA A 974 -9.23 38.69 5.57
C ALA A 974 -10.36 37.65 5.60
N GLU A 975 -10.99 37.34 4.46
CA GLU A 975 -12.03 36.29 4.38
C GLU A 975 -11.50 34.90 4.81
N MET A 976 -10.25 34.58 4.48
CA MET A 976 -9.62 33.31 4.91
C MET A 976 -9.42 33.24 6.43
N ILE A 977 -9.08 34.37 7.06
CA ILE A 977 -8.87 34.51 8.51
C ILE A 977 -10.23 34.47 9.23
N ASP A 978 -11.19 35.27 8.79
CA ASP A 978 -12.54 35.36 9.39
C ASP A 978 -13.31 34.03 9.29
N ALA A 979 -13.03 33.21 8.27
CA ALA A 979 -13.61 31.88 8.08
C ALA A 979 -12.85 30.75 8.81
N MET A 980 -11.80 31.06 9.59
CA MET A 980 -11.16 30.06 10.46
C MET A 980 -11.95 29.95 11.78
N PRO A 981 -12.19 28.73 12.30
CA PRO A 981 -12.83 28.58 13.60
C PRO A 981 -11.94 29.23 14.67
N PRO A 982 -12.52 29.89 15.70
CA PRO A 982 -11.73 30.41 16.81
C PRO A 982 -11.05 29.24 17.53
N ASP A 983 -9.71 29.28 17.60
CA ASP A 983 -8.91 28.22 18.22
C ASP A 983 -9.25 28.08 19.71
N ASN A 984 -9.87 26.95 20.06
CA ASN A 984 -10.01 26.52 21.45
C ASN A 984 -8.71 25.85 21.92
N GLY A 985 -7.76 26.68 22.37
CA GLY A 985 -6.71 26.36 23.37
C GLY A 985 -5.79 25.18 23.08
#